data_AF-A0A3M4QGW4-F1
#
_entry.id   AF-A0A3M4QGW4-F1
#
_cell.length_a   1.000
_cell.length_b   1.000
_cell.length_c   1.000
_cell.angle_alpha   90.00
_cell.angle_beta   90.00
_cell.angle_gamma   90.00
#
_symmetry.space_group_name_H-M   'P 1'
#
loop_
_entity.id
_entity.type
_entity.pdbx_description
1 polymer ?
#
loop_
_entity_poly.entity_id
_entity_poly.type
_entity_poly.pdbx_seq_one_letter_code
_entity_poly.pdbx_strand_id
1 'polypeptide(L)'
;MSKFFSNDALNADVIDAVIRAGGKALDGERGSLIGVKSIEFSESTVIFSLPKTHRDYIKLLPTLKKHCLTFQSSAGVFLPFPKKDIDDNKLLVFLQQALVGIGLNIDFTLVDVDLKYGLWSIPESGVEPLVHPFKVLEIFESHGMGLIEAMYGRSQFNGFEFTLEQIRFRKKQDVEDVAPCIWIDKVLRDPVTKHYFTQINILSRSGMKYGVISSIIPNTDLQDSKKLTDLVISITPSVVDRKLLGTLVKELLRHAVIQIGTQTWIRTEGWIRDEDGVIEGCACGQELLLAPGVDPDRFHMDIVAPRLAQIGTLSGWNDAVLAPVSQNLTLLGAVQLGLASTMVDLVSGVSSCIINFFGAAGRGKTLTLSILAGLYGNSGAPGQSKPGQVGKTMIETFGSTQRALQAKGQQASVGPFLVDEIGSNSYGDLFESYVYETGNGNGRTKLSGNGDIQESPPKTLFVLTTGEVSIMSLVSRNAKQGVFDRGVDINVGGGDVSFEGEDTDDFVFLQEDVKKAVSAGISKEYGTVAPAFVEALLSEMKSQSWEVELAQKRQELADSFPSYVSKDGPNRVLSRFALALLAGEVALRNGVFSEQYVDSDDLFNGVLVCAHRWVTTRWNHLYVLADALCSQKRIPYSTPKSGLPLYRHKDQYEGMPTLMIAKDFMEEIFPGRNQVETISKRFKDDGLIVRSDPGRHTVGKEPYYHLKTEWLLEHQIEWSEDWERFEAVELPDM
;
A
#
# COMPACT_ATOMS: atom_id res chain seq x y z
N MET A 1 15.74 20.46 17.56
CA MET A 1 16.94 21.34 17.52
C MET A 1 17.57 21.25 18.89
N SER A 2 18.89 21.10 18.98
CA SER A 2 19.57 20.89 20.26
C SER A 2 19.89 22.23 20.90
N LYS A 3 19.43 22.45 22.13
CA LYS A 3 19.58 23.73 22.85
C LYS A 3 20.56 23.59 24.01
N PHE A 4 21.53 24.51 24.07
CA PHE A 4 22.59 24.55 25.06
C PHE A 4 22.55 25.87 25.81
N PHE A 5 22.52 25.79 27.14
CA PHE A 5 22.42 26.95 28.05
C PHE A 5 23.72 27.09 28.83
N SER A 6 24.40 28.20 28.62
CA SER A 6 25.59 28.58 29.34
C SER A 6 25.23 29.23 30.67
N ASN A 7 25.97 28.89 31.73
CA ASN A 7 25.82 29.55 33.02
C ASN A 7 26.21 31.04 32.95
N ASP A 8 27.29 31.32 32.22
CA ASP A 8 27.85 32.66 32.02
C ASP A 8 27.59 33.18 30.61
N ALA A 9 27.61 34.51 30.45
CA ALA A 9 27.54 35.13 29.14
C ALA A 9 28.75 34.72 28.29
N LEU A 10 28.50 34.32 27.05
CA LEU A 10 29.54 33.90 26.13
C LEU A 10 30.39 35.10 25.71
N ASN A 11 31.71 34.89 25.61
CA ASN A 11 32.60 35.88 25.02
C ASN A 11 32.57 35.80 23.48
N ALA A 12 33.13 36.82 22.82
CA ALA A 12 33.10 36.93 21.36
C ALA A 12 33.75 35.73 20.65
N ASP A 13 34.87 35.21 21.17
CA ASP A 13 35.60 34.10 20.55
C ASP A 13 34.81 32.79 20.61
N VAL A 14 34.11 32.54 21.72
CA VAL A 14 33.21 31.38 21.86
C VAL A 14 32.01 31.51 20.93
N ILE A 15 31.43 32.70 20.82
CA ILE A 15 30.30 32.96 19.91
C ILE A 15 30.72 32.71 18.45
N ASP A 16 31.88 33.21 18.05
CA ASP A 16 32.42 33.00 16.71
C ASP A 16 32.71 31.53 16.42
N ALA A 17 33.30 30.80 17.38
CA ALA A 17 33.51 29.36 17.26
C ALA A 17 32.17 28.59 17.13
N VAL A 18 31.16 28.95 17.92
CA VAL A 18 29.82 28.35 17.87
C VAL A 18 29.17 28.58 16.51
N ILE A 19 29.25 29.79 15.96
CA ILE A 19 28.71 30.13 14.64
C ILE A 19 29.40 29.30 13.56
N ARG A 20 30.72 29.14 13.62
CA ARG A 20 31.48 28.29 12.68
C ARG A 20 31.11 26.81 12.78
N ALA A 21 30.68 26.35 13.95
CA ALA A 21 30.14 25.01 14.17
C ALA A 21 28.66 24.85 13.72
N GLY A 22 28.04 25.90 13.19
CA GLY A 22 26.65 25.90 12.72
C GLY A 22 25.62 26.26 13.79
N GLY A 23 26.05 26.81 14.93
CA GLY A 23 25.18 27.23 16.02
C GLY A 23 24.60 28.63 15.82
N LYS A 24 23.44 28.87 16.41
CA LYS A 24 22.74 30.15 16.40
C LYS A 24 22.44 30.62 17.82
N ALA A 25 22.75 31.87 18.12
CA ALA A 25 22.35 32.51 19.38
C ALA A 25 20.82 32.69 19.43
N LEU A 26 20.20 32.30 20.55
CA LEU A 26 18.76 32.45 20.80
C LEU A 26 18.42 33.71 21.61
N ASP A 27 19.39 34.25 22.33
CA ASP A 27 19.29 35.46 23.16
C ASP A 27 20.42 36.45 22.86
N GLY A 28 20.54 37.50 23.68
CA GLY A 28 21.52 38.57 23.52
C GLY A 28 21.06 39.73 22.63
N GLU A 29 21.84 40.81 22.64
CA GLU A 29 21.56 41.99 21.82
C GLU A 29 21.78 41.73 20.32
N ARG A 30 20.76 42.06 19.51
CA ARG A 30 20.84 41.92 18.04
C ARG A 30 21.92 42.86 17.48
N GLY A 31 22.93 42.27 16.85
CA GLY A 31 24.01 42.98 16.16
C GLY A 31 25.32 43.04 16.95
N SER A 32 25.27 43.18 18.28
CA SER A 32 26.47 43.15 19.14
C SER A 32 26.78 41.76 19.70
N LEU A 33 25.79 40.86 19.73
CA LEU A 33 25.87 39.52 20.35
C LEU A 33 26.35 39.56 21.81
N ILE A 34 26.11 40.68 22.49
CA ILE A 34 26.43 40.85 23.91
C ILE A 34 25.36 40.15 24.75
N GLY A 35 25.80 39.44 25.79
CA GLY A 35 24.92 38.80 26.77
C GLY A 35 24.30 37.47 26.33
N VAL A 36 24.79 36.88 25.23
CA VAL A 36 24.33 35.56 24.75
C VAL A 36 24.62 34.50 25.81
N LYS A 37 23.61 33.68 26.13
CA LYS A 37 23.72 32.52 27.03
C LYS A 37 23.11 31.25 26.43
N SER A 38 22.26 31.35 25.42
CA SER A 38 21.58 30.21 24.82
C SER A 38 21.91 30.04 23.34
N ILE A 39 22.32 28.83 22.99
CA ILE A 39 22.72 28.43 21.63
C ILE A 39 21.81 27.30 21.14
N GLU A 40 21.41 27.38 19.88
CA GLU A 40 20.67 26.34 19.18
C GLU A 40 21.47 25.79 18.00
N PHE A 41 21.47 24.47 17.85
CA PHE A 41 21.99 23.78 16.67
C PHE A 41 20.85 23.10 15.89
N SER A 42 20.95 23.20 14.57
CA SER A 42 20.01 22.61 13.62
C SER A 42 20.58 21.33 12.98
N GLU A 43 19.87 20.77 12.00
CA GLU A 43 20.29 19.58 11.24
C GLU A 43 21.59 19.76 10.44
N SER A 44 22.12 20.99 10.34
CA SER A 44 23.40 21.28 9.71
C SER A 44 24.61 21.04 10.62
N THR A 45 24.40 20.57 11.85
CA THR A 45 25.45 20.32 12.83
C THR A 45 25.40 18.89 13.33
N VAL A 46 26.58 18.34 13.59
CA VAL A 46 26.78 17.02 14.19
C VAL A 46 27.42 17.21 15.55
N ILE A 47 26.89 16.55 16.58
CA ILE A 47 27.36 16.73 17.96
C ILE A 47 27.90 15.42 18.50
N PHE A 48 29.20 15.35 18.74
CA PHE A 48 29.78 14.22 19.47
C PHE A 48 29.54 14.42 20.96
N SER A 49 29.24 13.35 21.68
CA SER A 49 29.15 13.37 23.13
C SER A 49 30.04 12.29 23.74
N LEU A 50 30.78 12.71 24.76
CA LEU A 50 31.62 11.87 25.60
C LEU A 50 31.05 11.94 27.03
N PRO A 51 30.37 10.87 27.49
CA PRO A 51 29.77 10.81 28.82
C PRO A 51 30.83 10.90 29.93
N LYS A 52 30.51 11.52 31.07
CA LYS A 52 31.41 11.54 32.24
C LYS A 52 31.73 10.15 32.79
N THR A 53 30.82 9.19 32.58
CA THR A 53 30.96 7.79 32.98
C THR A 53 31.93 7.01 32.08
N HIS A 54 32.36 7.59 30.96
CA HIS A 54 33.27 6.93 30.03
C HIS A 54 34.65 6.74 30.67
N ARG A 55 35.24 5.53 30.52
CA ARG A 55 36.51 5.15 31.16
C ARG A 55 37.68 6.10 30.84
N ASP A 56 37.70 6.61 29.61
CA ASP A 56 38.75 7.50 29.10
C ASP A 56 38.41 9.00 29.26
N TYR A 57 37.31 9.35 29.94
CA TYR A 57 36.86 10.74 30.08
C TYR A 57 37.95 11.67 30.61
N ILE A 58 38.59 11.28 31.71
CA ILE A 58 39.64 12.07 32.38
C ILE A 58 40.87 12.24 31.47
N LYS A 59 41.19 11.22 30.67
CA LYS A 59 42.35 11.22 29.77
C LYS A 59 42.10 12.09 28.52
N LEU A 60 40.90 12.03 27.97
CA LEU A 60 40.54 12.72 26.72
C LEU A 60 40.20 14.20 26.92
N LEU A 61 39.54 14.55 28.03
CA LEU A 61 39.02 15.89 28.26
C LEU A 61 40.07 17.00 28.08
N PRO A 62 41.32 16.88 28.57
CA PRO A 62 42.36 17.89 28.35
C PRO A 62 42.70 18.06 26.87
N THR A 63 42.86 16.97 26.13
CA THR A 63 43.17 16.98 24.69
C THR A 63 42.03 17.58 23.89
N LEU A 64 40.78 17.24 24.23
CA LEU A 64 39.59 17.80 23.57
C LEU A 64 39.48 19.31 23.81
N LYS A 65 39.68 19.79 25.05
CA LYS A 65 39.68 21.24 25.35
C LYS A 65 40.80 21.99 24.65
N LYS A 66 41.94 21.34 24.42
CA LYS A 66 43.08 21.93 23.72
C LYS A 66 42.82 22.14 22.23
N HIS A 67 41.96 21.33 21.61
CA HIS A 67 41.81 21.30 20.15
C HIS A 67 40.40 21.65 19.66
N CYS A 68 39.36 21.51 20.47
CA CYS A 68 37.97 21.62 20.03
C CYS A 68 37.19 22.71 20.78
N LEU A 69 36.12 23.19 20.15
CA LEU A 69 35.04 23.86 20.86
C LEU A 69 34.30 22.81 21.69
N THR A 70 34.20 23.03 23.01
CA THR A 70 33.59 22.04 23.90
C THR A 70 32.51 22.68 24.77
N PHE A 71 31.39 21.99 24.95
CA PHE A 71 30.40 22.30 25.98
C PHE A 71 30.43 21.25 27.07
N GLN A 72 30.73 21.64 28.31
CA GLN A 72 30.82 20.72 29.44
C GLN A 72 29.60 20.88 30.35
N SER A 73 28.88 19.79 30.61
CA SER A 73 27.70 19.75 31.49
C SER A 73 27.88 18.78 32.65
N SER A 74 26.82 18.56 33.44
CA SER A 74 26.76 17.48 34.42
C SER A 74 26.90 16.10 33.79
N ALA A 75 26.36 15.89 32.57
CA ALA A 75 26.31 14.60 31.89
C ALA A 75 27.60 14.21 31.14
N GLY A 76 28.33 15.18 30.60
CA GLY A 76 29.46 14.88 29.72
C GLY A 76 30.10 16.11 29.11
N VAL A 77 30.87 15.89 28.05
CA VAL A 77 31.36 16.93 27.15
C VAL A 77 30.77 16.72 25.75
N PHE A 78 30.37 17.81 25.11
CA PHE A 78 29.76 17.84 23.79
C PHE A 78 30.62 18.66 22.83
N LEU A 79 30.77 18.17 21.60
CA LEU A 79 31.65 18.73 20.57
C LEU A 79 30.83 18.94 19.28
N PRO A 80 30.37 20.17 19.00
CA PRO A 80 29.62 20.46 17.79
C PRO A 80 30.56 20.69 16.59
N PHE A 81 30.21 20.12 15.45
CA PHE A 81 30.91 20.30 14.17
C PHE A 81 29.92 20.56 13.02
N PRO A 82 30.29 21.38 12.03
CA PRO A 82 29.46 21.61 10.86
C PRO A 82 29.36 20.34 10.00
N LYS A 83 28.15 20.02 9.53
CA LYS A 83 27.88 18.88 8.62
C LYS A 83 28.32 19.15 7.17
N LYS A 84 28.75 20.37 6.85
CA LYS A 84 29.11 20.80 5.47
C LYS A 84 30.19 19.95 4.78
N ASP A 85 31.03 19.27 5.58
CA ASP A 85 32.13 18.42 5.13
C ASP A 85 31.76 16.92 5.13
N ILE A 86 30.47 16.60 5.28
CA ILE A 86 29.90 15.25 5.16
C ILE A 86 29.00 15.23 3.93
N ASP A 87 29.35 14.40 2.94
CA ASP A 87 28.65 14.33 1.66
C ASP A 87 27.35 13.53 1.70
N ASP A 88 27.22 12.59 2.64
CA ASP A 88 26.03 11.73 2.75
C ASP A 88 25.71 11.32 4.20
N ASN A 89 24.46 10.93 4.44
CA ASN A 89 24.00 10.46 5.74
C ASN A 89 24.50 9.04 6.09
N LYS A 90 24.96 8.24 5.11
CA LYS A 90 25.41 6.86 5.37
C LYS A 90 26.65 6.87 6.24
N LEU A 91 27.56 7.83 6.00
CA LEU A 91 28.73 8.03 6.84
C LEU A 91 28.36 8.32 8.29
N LEU A 92 27.34 9.14 8.53
CA LEU A 92 26.91 9.47 9.88
C LEU A 92 26.32 8.27 10.62
N VAL A 93 25.48 7.49 9.95
CA VAL A 93 24.92 6.25 10.51
C VAL A 93 26.05 5.26 10.84
N PHE A 94 27.01 5.09 9.93
CA PHE A 94 28.17 4.24 10.14
C PHE A 94 29.02 4.69 11.34
N LEU A 95 29.34 5.99 11.44
CA LEU A 95 30.09 6.53 12.56
C LEU A 95 29.33 6.40 13.88
N GLN A 96 28.01 6.57 13.87
CA GLN A 96 27.19 6.39 15.07
C GLN A 96 27.27 4.97 15.62
N GLN A 97 27.12 3.97 14.75
CA GLN A 97 27.25 2.56 15.14
C GLN A 97 28.64 2.25 15.70
N ALA A 98 29.70 2.72 15.04
CA ALA A 98 31.08 2.51 15.50
C ALA A 98 31.38 3.19 16.84
N LEU A 99 30.92 4.44 17.02
CA LEU A 99 31.18 5.22 18.23
C LEU A 99 30.46 4.63 19.45
N VAL A 100 29.22 4.14 19.28
CA VAL A 100 28.47 3.46 20.35
C VAL A 100 29.24 2.24 20.85
N GLY A 101 29.88 1.48 19.93
CA GLY A 101 30.73 0.33 20.27
C GLY A 101 31.92 0.66 21.17
N ILE A 102 32.36 1.93 21.22
CA ILE A 102 33.41 2.42 22.11
C ILE A 102 32.90 3.39 23.18
N GLY A 103 31.58 3.42 23.44
CA GLY A 103 30.98 4.22 24.51
C GLY A 103 30.89 5.73 24.22
N LEU A 104 30.98 6.14 22.95
CA LEU A 104 30.79 7.51 22.49
C LEU A 104 29.48 7.61 21.71
N ASN A 105 28.87 8.79 21.64
CA ASN A 105 27.69 9.00 20.79
C ASN A 105 27.91 10.17 19.82
N ILE A 106 27.21 10.12 18.71
CA ILE A 106 27.14 11.20 17.73
C ILE A 106 25.67 11.45 17.40
N ASP A 107 25.21 12.67 17.64
CA ASP A 107 23.84 13.07 17.38
C ASP A 107 23.80 13.93 16.12
N PHE A 108 22.99 13.51 15.16
CA PHE A 108 22.73 14.23 13.91
C PHE A 108 21.25 14.18 13.49
N THR A 109 20.41 13.47 14.24
CA THR A 109 18.96 13.36 14.05
C THR A 109 18.21 14.11 15.15
N LEU A 110 17.06 14.68 14.80
CA LEU A 110 16.20 15.44 15.71
C LEU A 110 15.35 14.51 16.57
N VAL A 111 15.90 14.01 17.67
CA VAL A 111 15.06 13.46 18.75
C VAL A 111 15.61 13.92 20.09
N ASP A 112 14.72 14.58 20.83
CA ASP A 112 14.77 14.96 22.23
C ASP A 112 15.19 16.38 22.67
N VAL A 113 14.40 16.86 23.64
CA VAL A 113 14.25 18.25 24.14
C VAL A 113 15.14 18.46 25.37
N ASP A 114 16.24 17.72 25.49
CA ASP A 114 17.10 17.81 26.67
C ASP A 114 17.83 19.16 26.73
N LEU A 115 17.34 20.03 27.62
CA LEU A 115 17.98 21.29 27.96
C LEU A 115 19.31 20.99 28.66
N LYS A 116 20.42 21.28 27.98
CA LYS A 116 21.77 21.04 28.52
C LYS A 116 22.31 22.33 29.14
N TYR A 117 22.54 22.32 30.45
CA TYR A 117 23.17 23.43 31.20
C TYR A 117 24.65 23.16 31.45
N GLY A 118 25.50 24.16 31.25
CA GLY A 118 26.95 23.94 31.30
C GLY A 118 27.79 25.16 30.97
N LEU A 119 29.04 24.89 30.60
CA LEU A 119 30.06 25.89 30.29
C LEU A 119 30.70 25.59 28.93
N TRP A 120 30.81 26.64 28.11
CA TRP A 120 31.56 26.59 26.86
C TRP A 120 33.04 26.87 27.12
N SER A 121 33.90 26.18 26.38
CA SER A 121 35.32 26.50 26.29
C SER A 121 35.84 26.32 24.87
N ILE A 122 36.79 27.17 24.51
CA ILE A 122 37.58 27.11 23.28
C ILE A 122 39.04 26.81 23.62
N PRO A 123 39.87 26.41 22.64
CA PRO A 123 41.31 26.31 22.80
C PRO A 123 41.95 27.61 23.32
N GLU A 124 43.19 27.50 23.81
CA GLU A 124 43.96 28.65 24.28
C GLU A 124 44.07 29.76 23.22
N SER A 125 44.16 31.01 23.69
CA SER A 125 44.14 32.23 22.88
C SER A 125 45.10 32.14 21.68
N GLY A 126 44.55 32.23 20.46
CA GLY A 126 45.28 32.19 19.19
C GLY A 126 45.25 30.86 18.45
N VAL A 127 44.66 29.81 19.02
CA VAL A 127 44.45 28.52 18.34
C VAL A 127 43.01 28.41 17.86
N GLU A 128 42.80 28.25 16.56
CA GLU A 128 41.46 28.00 16.03
C GLU A 128 40.97 26.59 16.41
N PRO A 129 39.70 26.45 16.86
CA PRO A 129 39.11 25.13 17.12
C PRO A 129 39.10 24.26 15.86
N LEU A 130 39.28 22.96 16.04
CA LEU A 130 39.01 21.98 15.00
C LEU A 130 37.55 22.12 14.53
N VAL A 131 37.38 22.25 13.22
CA VAL A 131 36.07 22.42 12.59
C VAL A 131 35.62 21.19 11.79
N HIS A 132 36.40 20.10 11.82
CA HIS A 132 36.14 18.92 10.99
C HIS A 132 35.95 17.65 11.82
N PRO A 133 34.84 16.89 11.66
CA PRO A 133 34.56 15.68 12.43
C PRO A 133 35.69 14.63 12.41
N PHE A 134 36.31 14.36 11.25
CA PHE A 134 37.40 13.37 11.18
C PHE A 134 38.64 13.78 11.99
N LYS A 135 38.84 15.07 12.28
CA LYS A 135 39.95 15.50 13.13
C LYS A 135 39.74 15.15 14.59
N VAL A 136 38.50 15.05 15.06
CA VAL A 136 38.25 14.51 16.41
C VAL A 136 38.40 12.99 16.44
N LEU A 137 38.07 12.28 15.35
CA LEU A 137 38.30 10.84 15.24
C LEU A 137 39.80 10.49 15.34
N GLU A 138 40.69 11.29 14.74
CA GLU A 138 42.16 11.16 14.91
C GLU A 138 42.58 11.26 16.39
N ILE A 139 41.94 12.14 17.17
CA ILE A 139 42.18 12.24 18.61
C ILE A 139 41.74 10.96 19.31
N PHE A 140 40.55 10.44 19.02
CA PHE A 140 40.05 9.21 19.66
C PHE A 140 40.91 7.99 19.31
N GLU A 141 41.33 7.87 18.05
CA GLU A 141 42.18 6.78 17.57
C GLU A 141 43.55 6.79 18.27
N SER A 142 44.21 7.96 18.36
CA SER A 142 45.50 8.10 19.05
C SER A 142 45.49 7.72 20.53
N HIS A 143 44.31 7.66 21.17
CA HIS A 143 44.16 7.29 22.57
C HIS A 143 43.97 5.77 22.79
N GLY A 144 43.92 4.98 21.71
CA GLY A 144 43.85 3.52 21.76
C GLY A 144 42.47 3.00 22.16
N MET A 145 41.40 3.69 21.78
CA MET A 145 40.04 3.37 22.20
C MET A 145 39.40 2.17 21.46
N GLY A 146 40.09 1.62 20.46
CA GLY A 146 39.55 0.57 19.59
C GLY A 146 38.63 1.11 18.48
N LEU A 147 38.81 2.39 18.09
CA LEU A 147 37.95 3.03 17.08
C LEU A 147 38.03 2.34 15.71
N ILE A 148 39.21 1.93 15.28
CA ILE A 148 39.40 1.24 13.98
C ILE A 148 38.68 -0.12 13.99
N GLU A 149 38.82 -0.88 15.07
CA GLU A 149 38.11 -2.14 15.25
C GLU A 149 36.60 -1.94 15.30
N ALA A 150 36.11 -0.87 15.94
CA ALA A 150 34.68 -0.57 15.97
C ALA A 150 34.14 -0.13 14.61
N MET A 151 34.93 0.58 13.80
CA MET A 151 34.55 1.00 12.45
C MET A 151 34.57 -0.17 11.45
N TYR A 152 35.64 -0.96 11.43
CA TYR A 152 35.89 -1.93 10.35
C TYR A 152 35.84 -3.40 10.81
N GLY A 153 35.48 -3.64 12.07
CA GLY A 153 35.51 -4.94 12.73
C GLY A 153 36.92 -5.46 13.03
N ARG A 154 37.97 -4.77 12.57
CA ARG A 154 39.38 -5.18 12.67
C ARG A 154 40.34 -4.01 12.42
N SER A 155 41.49 -4.02 13.09
CA SER A 155 42.63 -3.15 12.79
C SER A 155 43.70 -3.81 11.93
N GLN A 156 43.82 -5.14 11.98
CA GLN A 156 44.74 -5.91 11.15
C GLN A 156 44.07 -7.15 10.56
N PHE A 157 44.44 -7.50 9.34
CA PHE A 157 43.87 -8.63 8.63
C PHE A 157 44.79 -9.18 7.53
N ASN A 158 45.34 -10.38 7.68
CA ASN A 158 46.17 -11.05 6.68
C ASN A 158 47.29 -10.17 6.06
N GLY A 159 47.93 -9.32 6.88
CA GLY A 159 48.98 -8.38 6.46
C GLY A 159 48.50 -6.99 6.03
N PHE A 160 47.18 -6.79 5.96
CA PHE A 160 46.55 -5.48 5.80
C PHE A 160 46.33 -4.80 7.15
N GLU A 161 46.62 -3.51 7.21
CA GLU A 161 46.47 -2.63 8.37
C GLU A 161 45.43 -1.56 8.04
N PHE A 162 44.35 -1.50 8.82
CA PHE A 162 43.28 -0.53 8.67
C PHE A 162 43.63 0.72 9.48
N THR A 163 43.43 1.89 8.87
CA THR A 163 43.54 3.19 9.54
C THR A 163 42.20 3.91 9.44
N LEU A 164 42.11 5.16 9.92
CA LEU A 164 40.89 5.95 9.79
C LEU A 164 40.45 6.13 8.33
N GLU A 165 41.41 6.33 7.41
CA GLU A 165 41.10 6.70 6.02
C GLU A 165 41.53 5.66 4.98
N GLN A 166 42.56 4.87 5.27
CA GLN A 166 43.22 4.02 4.29
C GLN A 166 43.53 2.63 4.83
N ILE A 167 43.66 1.69 3.91
CA ILE A 167 44.20 0.36 4.16
C ILE A 167 45.61 0.31 3.60
N ARG A 168 46.54 -0.15 4.44
CA ARG A 168 47.95 -0.32 4.13
C ARG A 168 48.30 -1.80 4.12
N PHE A 169 49.30 -2.19 3.34
CA PHE A 169 49.85 -3.54 3.38
C PHE A 169 51.26 -3.52 3.92
N ARG A 170 51.53 -4.34 4.93
CA ARG A 170 52.85 -4.45 5.54
C ARG A 170 53.64 -5.59 4.94
N LYS A 171 54.73 -5.27 4.23
CA LYS A 171 55.64 -6.23 3.63
C LYS A 171 57.00 -6.16 4.34
N LYS A 172 57.20 -7.02 5.34
CA LYS A 172 58.38 -7.00 6.22
C LYS A 172 58.54 -5.64 6.94
N GLN A 173 59.51 -4.81 6.56
CA GLN A 173 59.76 -3.48 7.13
C GLN A 173 59.09 -2.34 6.34
N ASP A 174 58.63 -2.60 5.11
CA ASP A 174 57.99 -1.59 4.28
C ASP A 174 56.46 -1.62 4.45
N VAL A 175 55.84 -0.43 4.39
CA VAL A 175 54.39 -0.24 4.46
C VAL A 175 53.97 0.53 3.21
N GLU A 176 53.04 -0.05 2.45
CA GLU A 176 52.53 0.52 1.19
C GLU A 176 51.03 0.82 1.34
N ASP A 177 50.59 1.99 0.87
CA ASP A 177 49.15 2.31 0.79
C ASP A 177 48.51 1.45 -0.32
N VAL A 178 47.31 0.93 -0.06
CA VAL A 178 46.59 0.03 -0.99
C VAL A 178 45.39 0.75 -1.59
N ALA A 179 44.48 1.20 -0.73
CA ALA A 179 43.20 1.79 -1.09
C ALA A 179 42.62 2.58 0.10
N PRO A 180 41.59 3.41 -0.12
CA PRO A 180 40.72 3.89 0.96
C PRO A 180 40.12 2.73 1.77
N CYS A 181 39.61 2.99 2.96
CA CYS A 181 38.96 1.93 3.75
C CYS A 181 37.74 1.34 3.05
N ILE A 182 37.74 0.00 2.94
CA ILE A 182 36.69 -0.82 2.34
C ILE A 182 36.25 -1.85 3.37
N TRP A 183 34.94 -2.01 3.53
CA TRP A 183 34.37 -3.04 4.39
C TRP A 183 33.14 -3.69 3.75
N ILE A 184 32.86 -4.91 4.20
CA ILE A 184 31.64 -5.62 3.85
C ILE A 184 30.58 -5.25 4.88
N ASP A 185 29.47 -4.70 4.41
CA ASP A 185 28.39 -4.22 5.27
C ASP A 185 27.42 -5.35 5.59
N LYS A 186 26.90 -6.01 4.54
CA LYS A 186 25.87 -7.05 4.67
C LYS A 186 25.89 -8.03 3.51
N VAL A 187 25.40 -9.23 3.80
CA VAL A 187 25.07 -10.25 2.80
C VAL A 187 23.56 -10.29 2.65
N LEU A 188 23.09 -10.15 1.41
CA LEU A 188 21.70 -9.98 1.04
C LEU A 188 21.24 -11.21 0.24
N ARG A 189 20.03 -11.69 0.50
CA ARG A 189 19.38 -12.74 -0.29
C ARG A 189 18.10 -12.22 -0.89
N ASP A 190 17.96 -12.34 -2.20
CA ASP A 190 16.72 -12.03 -2.90
C ASP A 190 15.69 -13.14 -2.60
N PRO A 191 14.52 -12.82 -2.01
CA PRO A 191 13.56 -13.82 -1.58
C PRO A 191 12.90 -14.57 -2.75
N VAL A 192 12.89 -13.99 -3.96
CA VAL A 192 12.27 -14.56 -5.16
C VAL A 192 13.27 -15.44 -5.91
N THR A 193 14.41 -14.87 -6.29
CA THR A 193 15.42 -15.56 -7.11
C THR A 193 16.35 -16.45 -6.30
N LYS A 194 16.37 -16.29 -4.97
CA LYS A 194 17.30 -16.93 -4.03
C LYS A 194 18.77 -16.62 -4.29
N HIS A 195 19.07 -15.65 -5.16
CA HIS A 195 20.42 -15.18 -5.40
C HIS A 195 20.95 -14.36 -4.22
N TYR A 196 22.25 -14.47 -3.99
CA TYR A 196 22.95 -13.73 -2.96
C TYR A 196 23.68 -12.53 -3.56
N PHE A 197 23.68 -11.45 -2.81
CA PHE A 197 24.36 -10.20 -3.11
C PHE A 197 25.15 -9.78 -1.88
N THR A 198 26.23 -9.04 -2.09
CA THR A 198 27.03 -8.48 -0.99
C THR A 198 27.11 -6.99 -1.17
N GLN A 199 26.78 -6.25 -0.12
CA GLN A 199 26.99 -4.81 -0.10
C GLN A 199 28.40 -4.50 0.40
N ILE A 200 29.14 -3.77 -0.41
CA ILE A 200 30.47 -3.24 -0.09
C ILE A 200 30.35 -1.74 0.08
N ASN A 201 30.96 -1.23 1.15
CA ASN A 201 31.06 0.20 1.41
C ASN A 201 32.53 0.63 1.32
N ILE A 202 32.75 1.83 0.80
CA ILE A 202 34.06 2.43 0.58
C ILE A 202 34.03 3.85 1.13
N LEU A 203 34.99 4.16 2.01
CA LEU A 203 35.19 5.52 2.48
C LEU A 203 35.69 6.37 1.31
N SER A 204 34.96 7.43 1.00
CA SER A 204 35.29 8.38 -0.06
C SER A 204 35.69 9.71 0.54
N ARG A 205 36.66 10.38 -0.10
CA ARG A 205 37.11 11.71 0.27
C ARG A 205 37.31 12.57 -0.98
N SER A 206 36.62 13.71 -1.04
CA SER A 206 36.78 14.73 -2.09
C SER A 206 37.20 16.05 -1.47
N GLY A 207 38.51 16.31 -1.46
CA GLY A 207 39.09 17.44 -0.74
C GLY A 207 38.91 17.29 0.78
N MET A 208 38.10 18.17 1.38
CA MET A 208 37.75 18.12 2.80
C MET A 208 36.47 17.33 3.07
N LYS A 209 35.74 16.90 2.05
CA LYS A 209 34.46 16.22 2.24
C LYS A 209 34.61 14.71 2.32
N TYR A 210 33.92 14.09 3.27
CA TYR A 210 33.91 12.65 3.48
C TYR A 210 32.53 12.07 3.20
N GLY A 211 32.49 10.87 2.62
CA GLY A 211 31.26 10.13 2.35
C GLY A 211 31.50 8.62 2.29
N VAL A 212 30.45 7.86 2.02
CA VAL A 212 30.47 6.42 1.80
C VAL A 212 29.86 6.09 0.44
N ILE A 213 30.69 5.50 -0.43
CA ILE A 213 30.22 4.89 -1.67
C ILE A 213 29.79 3.46 -1.34
N SER A 214 28.51 3.15 -1.56
CA SER A 214 27.95 1.81 -1.37
C SER A 214 27.68 1.16 -2.72
N SER A 215 28.01 -0.12 -2.85
CA SER A 215 27.70 -0.92 -4.03
C SER A 215 27.19 -2.30 -3.64
N ILE A 216 26.08 -2.73 -4.23
CA ILE A 216 25.52 -4.07 -4.06
C ILE A 216 25.95 -4.93 -5.25
N ILE A 217 26.68 -6.01 -4.97
CA ILE A 217 27.35 -6.82 -6.00
C ILE A 217 26.79 -8.25 -5.97
N PRO A 218 26.39 -8.84 -7.10
CA PRO A 218 25.99 -10.25 -7.15
C PRO A 218 27.13 -11.17 -6.73
N ASN A 219 26.84 -12.17 -5.88
CA ASN A 219 27.88 -13.09 -5.39
C ASN A 219 28.53 -13.92 -6.52
N THR A 220 27.88 -14.05 -7.68
CA THR A 220 28.46 -14.66 -8.88
C THR A 220 29.64 -13.84 -9.43
N ASP A 221 29.54 -12.51 -9.42
CA ASP A 221 30.62 -11.63 -9.87
C ASP A 221 31.75 -11.54 -8.84
N LEU A 222 31.45 -11.77 -7.56
CA LEU A 222 32.46 -11.86 -6.49
C LEU A 222 33.41 -13.06 -6.64
N GLN A 223 32.97 -14.14 -7.29
CA GLN A 223 33.80 -15.32 -7.55
C GLN A 223 34.82 -15.07 -8.68
N ASP A 224 34.54 -14.12 -9.58
CA ASP A 224 35.47 -13.70 -10.62
C ASP A 224 36.39 -12.60 -10.10
N SER A 225 37.60 -13.02 -9.73
CA SER A 225 38.65 -12.12 -9.23
C SER A 225 38.89 -10.89 -10.09
N LYS A 226 38.79 -11.02 -11.42
CA LYS A 226 39.12 -9.93 -12.33
C LYS A 226 37.97 -8.94 -12.35
N LYS A 227 36.74 -9.42 -12.53
CA LYS A 227 35.53 -8.58 -12.49
C LYS A 227 35.39 -7.86 -11.15
N LEU A 228 35.59 -8.55 -10.04
CA LEU A 228 35.55 -7.96 -8.70
C LEU A 228 36.56 -6.84 -8.54
N THR A 229 37.80 -7.07 -8.97
CA THR A 229 38.87 -6.07 -8.88
C THR A 229 38.56 -4.87 -9.78
N ASP A 230 38.15 -5.09 -11.02
CA ASP A 230 37.80 -4.03 -11.97
C ASP A 230 36.59 -3.21 -11.48
N LEU A 231 35.57 -3.87 -10.93
CA LEU A 231 34.39 -3.23 -10.34
C LEU A 231 34.76 -2.38 -9.14
N VAL A 232 35.50 -2.92 -8.16
CA VAL A 232 35.93 -2.17 -6.97
C VAL A 232 36.82 -0.99 -7.39
N ILE A 233 37.74 -1.16 -8.34
CA ILE A 233 38.55 -0.06 -8.87
C ILE A 233 37.68 1.04 -9.49
N SER A 234 36.66 0.67 -10.27
CA SER A 234 35.79 1.65 -10.94
C SER A 234 35.02 2.55 -9.97
N ILE A 235 34.79 2.09 -8.74
CA ILE A 235 34.06 2.82 -7.69
C ILE A 235 34.98 3.34 -6.57
N THR A 236 36.27 3.03 -6.62
CA THR A 236 37.25 3.47 -5.62
C THR A 236 38.02 4.69 -6.14
N PRO A 237 37.82 5.88 -5.57
CA PRO A 237 38.35 7.12 -6.11
C PRO A 237 39.89 7.23 -6.10
N SER A 238 40.61 6.37 -5.38
CA SER A 238 42.08 6.47 -5.22
C SER A 238 42.76 5.11 -4.95
N VAL A 239 42.72 4.18 -5.89
CA VAL A 239 43.45 2.90 -5.77
C VAL A 239 44.94 3.11 -6.02
N VAL A 240 45.77 2.64 -5.09
CA VAL A 240 47.24 2.69 -5.18
C VAL A 240 47.79 1.36 -5.74
N ASP A 241 47.36 0.22 -5.19
CA ASP A 241 47.74 -1.12 -5.68
C ASP A 241 46.51 -1.99 -5.99
N ARG A 242 46.29 -2.20 -7.30
CA ARG A 242 45.17 -3.00 -7.83
C ARG A 242 45.23 -4.48 -7.43
N LYS A 243 46.42 -5.06 -7.36
CA LYS A 243 46.61 -6.49 -7.09
C LYS A 243 46.38 -6.79 -5.61
N LEU A 244 46.93 -5.95 -4.73
CA LEU A 244 46.71 -6.05 -3.29
C LEU A 244 45.25 -5.78 -2.93
N LEU A 245 44.61 -4.81 -3.57
CA LEU A 245 43.18 -4.56 -3.42
C LEU A 245 42.33 -5.80 -3.79
N GLY A 246 42.61 -6.43 -4.93
CA GLY A 246 41.91 -7.66 -5.33
C GLY A 246 42.11 -8.82 -4.34
N THR A 247 43.26 -8.90 -3.68
CA THR A 247 43.51 -9.89 -2.61
C THR A 247 42.74 -9.56 -1.34
N LEU A 248 42.77 -8.29 -0.91
CA LEU A 248 42.05 -7.81 0.26
C LEU A 248 40.55 -8.11 0.15
N VAL A 249 39.91 -7.73 -0.96
CA VAL A 249 38.46 -7.90 -1.12
C VAL A 249 38.06 -9.37 -1.07
N LYS A 250 38.85 -10.28 -1.67
CA LYS A 250 38.59 -11.73 -1.56
C LYS A 250 38.64 -12.24 -0.13
N GLU A 251 39.64 -11.80 0.64
CA GLU A 251 39.79 -12.22 2.03
C GLU A 251 38.65 -11.66 2.90
N LEU A 252 38.27 -10.40 2.66
CA LEU A 252 37.11 -9.80 3.34
C LEU A 252 35.82 -10.57 3.03
N LEU A 253 35.59 -10.95 1.78
CA LEU A 253 34.41 -11.72 1.37
C LEU A 253 34.37 -13.12 1.97
N ARG A 254 35.50 -13.85 1.95
CA ARG A 254 35.61 -15.18 2.59
C ARG A 254 35.25 -15.12 4.06
N HIS A 255 35.71 -14.07 4.75
CA HIS A 255 35.43 -13.87 6.16
C HIS A 255 33.98 -13.42 6.41
N ALA A 256 33.45 -12.55 5.56
CA ALA A 256 32.08 -12.05 5.64
C ALA A 256 31.05 -13.19 5.53
N VAL A 257 31.26 -14.14 4.62
CA VAL A 257 30.37 -15.32 4.47
C VAL A 257 30.27 -16.16 5.75
N ILE A 258 31.30 -16.15 6.59
CA ILE A 258 31.33 -16.93 7.84
C ILE A 258 30.73 -16.17 9.02
N GLN A 259 30.88 -14.83 9.04
CA GLN A 259 30.56 -14.02 10.23
C GLN A 259 29.32 -13.14 10.07
N ILE A 260 28.99 -12.72 8.86
CA ILE A 260 27.88 -11.81 8.60
C ILE A 260 26.64 -12.65 8.29
N GLY A 261 25.60 -12.49 9.10
CA GLY A 261 24.30 -13.10 8.85
C GLY A 261 23.72 -12.65 7.51
N THR A 262 23.00 -13.56 6.85
CA THR A 262 22.27 -13.20 5.62
C THR A 262 20.98 -12.47 5.98
N GLN A 263 20.76 -11.31 5.35
CA GLN A 263 19.51 -10.57 5.42
C GLN A 263 18.66 -10.80 4.17
N THR A 264 17.35 -10.83 4.32
CA THR A 264 16.41 -10.86 3.20
C THR A 264 16.33 -9.47 2.56
N TRP A 265 16.55 -9.39 1.26
CA TRP A 265 16.57 -8.12 0.53
C TRP A 265 15.19 -7.77 -0.01
N ILE A 266 14.57 -6.76 0.59
CA ILE A 266 13.25 -6.26 0.23
C ILE A 266 13.41 -5.07 -0.73
N ARG A 267 13.03 -5.30 -1.99
CA ARG A 267 13.18 -4.33 -3.09
C ARG A 267 11.86 -3.79 -3.64
N THR A 268 10.76 -4.39 -3.21
CA THR A 268 9.41 -4.06 -3.64
C THR A 268 8.51 -4.00 -2.43
N GLU A 269 7.50 -3.15 -2.50
CA GLU A 269 6.39 -3.11 -1.54
C GLU A 269 5.61 -4.42 -1.57
N GLY A 270 4.96 -4.78 -0.48
CA GLY A 270 4.14 -6.00 -0.41
C GLY A 270 4.35 -6.81 0.86
N TRP A 271 3.52 -7.84 0.99
CA TRP A 271 3.66 -8.87 2.02
C TRP A 271 5.00 -9.60 1.91
N ILE A 272 5.65 -9.78 3.06
CA ILE A 272 6.90 -10.49 3.22
C ILE A 272 6.58 -11.84 3.84
N ARG A 273 7.06 -12.91 3.20
CA ARG A 273 6.81 -14.28 3.61
C ARG A 273 8.13 -15.02 3.84
N ASP A 274 8.11 -15.94 4.81
CA ASP A 274 9.21 -16.87 5.04
C ASP A 274 9.25 -18.00 3.98
N GLU A 275 10.10 -19.00 4.21
CA GLU A 275 10.24 -20.14 3.29
C GLU A 275 9.04 -21.09 3.30
N ASP A 276 8.25 -21.10 4.38
CA ASP A 276 7.04 -21.89 4.54
C ASP A 276 5.78 -21.14 4.04
N GLY A 277 5.95 -19.89 3.60
CA GLY A 277 4.87 -19.03 3.08
C GLY A 277 4.12 -18.26 4.17
N VAL A 278 4.55 -18.36 5.43
CA VAL A 278 4.00 -17.63 6.58
C VAL A 278 4.38 -16.16 6.47
N ILE A 279 3.47 -15.27 6.82
CA ILE A 279 3.68 -13.83 6.74
C ILE A 279 4.49 -13.36 7.93
N GLU A 280 5.63 -12.73 7.65
CA GLU A 280 6.52 -12.17 8.66
C GLU A 280 6.41 -10.64 8.75
N GLY A 281 5.82 -10.00 7.75
CA GLY A 281 5.69 -8.56 7.71
C GLY A 281 5.18 -8.04 6.36
N CYS A 282 5.29 -6.74 6.16
CA CYS A 282 4.91 -6.06 4.95
C CYS A 282 5.76 -4.80 4.76
N ALA A 283 6.20 -4.55 3.53
CA ALA A 283 6.83 -3.29 3.16
C ALA A 283 5.79 -2.32 2.60
N CYS A 284 5.56 -1.23 3.34
CA CYS A 284 4.59 -0.18 3.03
C CYS A 284 5.34 1.12 2.68
N GLY A 285 5.64 1.32 1.40
CA GLY A 285 6.43 2.47 0.95
C GLY A 285 7.88 2.37 1.40
N GLN A 286 8.28 3.17 2.39
CA GLN A 286 9.60 3.09 3.03
C GLN A 286 9.53 2.58 4.47
N GLU A 287 8.39 2.04 4.89
CA GLU A 287 8.21 1.49 6.23
C GLU A 287 8.18 -0.04 6.17
N LEU A 288 8.94 -0.67 7.06
CA LEU A 288 8.97 -2.12 7.23
C LEU A 288 8.14 -2.46 8.47
N LEU A 289 6.95 -3.01 8.26
CA LEU A 289 6.03 -3.44 9.31
C LEU A 289 6.22 -4.93 9.54
N LEU A 290 6.47 -5.37 10.77
CA LEU A 290 6.82 -6.75 11.09
C LEU A 290 5.82 -7.37 12.05
N ALA A 291 5.55 -8.66 11.86
CA ALA A 291 4.71 -9.41 12.78
C ALA A 291 5.35 -9.52 14.18
N PRO A 292 4.55 -9.62 15.26
CA PRO A 292 5.09 -9.76 16.61
C PRO A 292 6.05 -10.95 16.75
N GLY A 293 7.26 -10.65 17.22
CA GLY A 293 8.35 -11.61 17.46
C GLY A 293 9.31 -11.81 16.28
N VAL A 294 9.10 -11.12 15.15
CA VAL A 294 10.02 -11.15 14.01
C VAL A 294 11.19 -10.18 14.25
N ASP A 295 12.42 -10.69 14.12
CA ASP A 295 13.64 -9.90 14.27
C ASP A 295 13.85 -8.95 13.07
N PRO A 296 13.86 -7.62 13.27
CA PRO A 296 14.08 -6.65 12.20
C PRO A 296 15.44 -6.78 11.52
N ASP A 297 16.48 -7.23 12.22
CA ASP A 297 17.84 -7.34 11.69
C ASP A 297 17.96 -8.43 10.61
N ARG A 298 16.92 -9.24 10.41
CA ARG A 298 16.82 -10.21 9.31
C ARG A 298 16.53 -9.57 7.95
N PHE A 299 16.13 -8.30 7.90
CA PHE A 299 15.67 -7.67 6.66
C PHE A 299 16.53 -6.46 6.31
N HIS A 300 16.73 -6.28 5.01
CA HIS A 300 17.26 -5.05 4.45
C HIS A 300 16.31 -4.55 3.37
N MET A 301 15.74 -3.37 3.60
CA MET A 301 14.83 -2.74 2.67
C MET A 301 15.52 -1.63 1.88
N ASP A 302 15.40 -1.70 0.55
CA ASP A 302 15.90 -0.71 -0.40
C ASP A 302 14.92 -0.62 -1.58
N ILE A 303 13.77 0.02 -1.33
CA ILE A 303 12.69 0.17 -2.31
C ILE A 303 12.94 1.44 -3.12
N VAL A 304 13.20 1.26 -4.41
CA VAL A 304 13.40 2.36 -5.34
C VAL A 304 12.06 2.87 -5.86
N ALA A 305 11.76 4.15 -5.62
CA ALA A 305 10.54 4.84 -6.06
C ALA A 305 9.24 4.14 -5.61
N PRO A 306 8.97 4.10 -4.28
CA PRO A 306 7.76 3.48 -3.73
C PRO A 306 6.50 4.08 -4.35
N ARG A 307 5.47 3.24 -4.52
CA ARG A 307 4.16 3.67 -5.02
C ARG A 307 3.30 4.19 -3.87
N LEU A 308 3.39 3.54 -2.71
CA LEU A 308 2.77 3.98 -1.46
C LEU A 308 3.51 5.21 -0.94
N ALA A 309 2.76 6.22 -0.53
CA ALA A 309 3.30 7.50 -0.08
C ALA A 309 2.38 8.12 0.96
N GLN A 310 2.94 8.74 1.98
CA GLN A 310 2.17 9.27 3.10
C GLN A 310 2.27 10.80 3.16
N ILE A 311 1.14 11.46 3.42
CA ILE A 311 1.06 12.85 3.87
C ILE A 311 0.00 12.94 4.96
N GLY A 312 0.29 13.73 6.00
CA GLY A 312 -0.64 14.00 7.08
C GLY A 312 -0.54 12.96 8.19
N THR A 313 -1.65 12.68 8.85
CA THR A 313 -1.72 11.74 9.98
C THR A 313 -2.94 10.84 9.88
N LEU A 314 -2.96 9.71 10.58
CA LEU A 314 -4.13 8.84 10.63
C LEU A 314 -5.35 9.55 11.25
N SER A 315 -5.15 10.32 12.32
CA SER A 315 -6.21 11.13 12.94
C SER A 315 -6.72 12.20 11.98
N GLY A 316 -5.83 12.91 11.29
CA GLY A 316 -6.20 13.90 10.28
C GLY A 316 -7.01 13.29 9.14
N TRP A 317 -6.65 12.08 8.69
CA TRP A 317 -7.44 11.35 7.70
C TRP A 317 -8.84 11.00 8.21
N ASN A 318 -8.96 10.52 9.46
CA ASN A 318 -10.26 10.24 10.06
C ASN A 318 -11.14 11.50 10.09
N ASP A 319 -10.61 12.63 10.55
CA ASP A 319 -11.37 13.88 10.67
C ASP A 319 -11.75 14.48 9.31
N ALA A 320 -10.81 14.46 8.35
CA ALA A 320 -10.97 15.17 7.08
C ALA A 320 -11.58 14.31 5.96
N VAL A 321 -11.53 12.98 6.08
CA VAL A 321 -11.98 12.04 5.04
C VAL A 321 -13.00 11.04 5.58
N LEU A 322 -12.75 10.34 6.69
CA LEU A 322 -13.71 9.35 7.20
C LEU A 322 -15.02 10.02 7.64
N ALA A 323 -14.95 11.14 8.37
CA ALA A 323 -16.12 11.85 8.88
C ALA A 323 -17.14 12.27 7.79
N PRO A 324 -16.72 12.82 6.62
CA PRO A 324 -17.66 13.03 5.53
C PRO A 324 -18.00 11.75 4.75
N VAL A 325 -17.11 10.76 4.67
CA VAL A 325 -17.40 9.46 4.03
C VAL A 325 -18.50 8.69 4.78
N SER A 326 -18.53 8.75 6.11
CA SER A 326 -19.53 8.02 6.92
C SER A 326 -20.96 8.53 6.70
N GLN A 327 -21.13 9.74 6.19
CA GLN A 327 -22.43 10.28 5.79
C GLN A 327 -22.97 9.65 4.49
N ASN A 328 -22.18 8.80 3.82
CA ASN A 328 -22.55 8.13 2.60
C ASN A 328 -22.20 6.64 2.66
N LEU A 329 -23.20 5.80 2.94
CA LEU A 329 -23.03 4.36 3.08
C LEU A 329 -22.40 3.69 1.85
N THR A 330 -22.68 4.17 0.63
CA THR A 330 -22.06 3.61 -0.57
C THR A 330 -20.56 3.93 -0.64
N LEU A 331 -20.13 5.13 -0.23
CA LEU A 331 -18.71 5.45 -0.10
C LEU A 331 -18.05 4.66 1.03
N LEU A 332 -18.72 4.51 2.17
CA LEU A 332 -18.20 3.73 3.30
C LEU A 332 -17.97 2.27 2.88
N GLY A 333 -18.94 1.65 2.21
CA GLY A 333 -18.80 0.33 1.61
C GLY A 333 -17.70 0.26 0.55
N ALA A 334 -17.51 1.31 -0.26
CA ALA A 334 -16.40 1.39 -1.20
C ALA A 334 -15.04 1.41 -0.49
N VAL A 335 -14.90 2.20 0.58
CA VAL A 335 -13.68 2.25 1.41
C VAL A 335 -13.38 0.89 2.02
N GLN A 336 -14.41 0.19 2.54
CA GLN A 336 -14.30 -1.18 3.04
C GLN A 336 -13.83 -2.17 1.96
N LEU A 337 -14.35 -2.07 0.72
CA LEU A 337 -13.87 -2.87 -0.42
C LEU A 337 -12.42 -2.53 -0.78
N GLY A 338 -12.03 -1.26 -0.65
CA GLY A 338 -10.65 -0.80 -0.76
C GLY A 338 -9.74 -1.52 0.23
N LEU A 339 -10.07 -1.49 1.52
CA LEU A 339 -9.29 -2.17 2.56
C LEU A 339 -9.27 -3.69 2.41
N ALA A 340 -10.39 -4.31 2.04
CA ALA A 340 -10.46 -5.76 1.80
C ALA A 340 -9.45 -6.25 0.78
N SER A 341 -9.07 -5.41 -0.20
CA SER A 341 -8.04 -5.75 -1.17
C SER A 341 -6.67 -6.05 -0.53
N THR A 342 -6.38 -5.51 0.65
CA THR A 342 -5.14 -5.81 1.41
C THR A 342 -5.19 -7.20 2.06
N MET A 343 -6.40 -7.73 2.31
CA MET A 343 -6.63 -9.01 2.97
C MET A 343 -6.77 -10.20 2.01
N VAL A 344 -6.86 -9.97 0.68
CA VAL A 344 -7.13 -11.04 -0.30
C VAL A 344 -6.04 -12.12 -0.36
N ASP A 345 -4.81 -11.78 -0.01
CA ASP A 345 -3.68 -12.71 0.07
C ASP A 345 -3.52 -13.31 1.49
N LEU A 346 -4.34 -12.87 2.45
CA LEU A 346 -4.31 -13.29 3.85
C LEU A 346 -5.39 -14.31 4.17
N VAL A 347 -6.58 -14.13 3.60
CA VAL A 347 -7.75 -14.95 3.90
C VAL A 347 -8.05 -15.89 2.75
N SER A 348 -8.07 -17.19 3.03
CA SER A 348 -8.37 -18.20 2.03
C SER A 348 -9.85 -18.16 1.58
N GLY A 349 -10.12 -18.58 0.33
CA GLY A 349 -11.49 -18.70 -0.18
C GLY A 349 -12.07 -17.44 -0.83
N VAL A 350 -11.34 -16.32 -0.87
CA VAL A 350 -11.72 -15.12 -1.62
C VAL A 350 -11.02 -15.11 -2.98
N SER A 351 -11.75 -14.75 -4.03
CA SER A 351 -11.25 -14.72 -5.41
C SER A 351 -11.18 -13.30 -5.97
N SER A 352 -10.29 -13.09 -6.93
CA SER A 352 -10.14 -11.82 -7.64
C SER A 352 -11.46 -11.33 -8.24
N CYS A 353 -11.58 -10.02 -8.39
CA CYS A 353 -12.73 -9.40 -9.03
C CYS A 353 -12.40 -8.06 -9.66
N ILE A 354 -13.31 -7.60 -10.51
CA ILE A 354 -13.39 -6.23 -10.98
C ILE A 354 -14.70 -5.66 -10.43
N ILE A 355 -14.60 -4.62 -9.61
CA ILE A 355 -15.74 -3.90 -9.05
C ILE A 355 -15.85 -2.58 -9.77
N ASN A 356 -16.97 -2.35 -10.44
CA ASN A 356 -17.22 -1.17 -11.25
C ASN A 356 -18.32 -0.31 -10.61
N PHE A 357 -17.94 0.90 -10.22
CA PHE A 357 -18.88 1.95 -9.81
C PHE A 357 -19.34 2.70 -11.06
N PHE A 358 -20.53 2.40 -11.55
CA PHE A 358 -21.04 2.97 -12.80
C PHE A 358 -22.27 3.84 -12.57
N GLY A 359 -22.47 4.80 -13.47
CA GLY A 359 -23.64 5.67 -13.46
C GLY A 359 -23.43 6.91 -14.33
N ALA A 360 -24.35 7.87 -14.30
CA ALA A 360 -24.26 9.07 -15.12
C ALA A 360 -22.99 9.91 -14.86
N ALA A 361 -22.55 10.67 -15.88
CA ALA A 361 -21.42 11.59 -15.77
C ALA A 361 -21.60 12.61 -14.62
N GLY A 362 -20.50 13.04 -14.01
CA GLY A 362 -20.53 14.13 -13.02
C GLY A 362 -21.00 13.75 -11.60
N ARG A 363 -21.41 12.51 -11.35
CA ARG A 363 -21.86 12.05 -10.02
C ARG A 363 -20.74 11.80 -8.99
N GLY A 364 -19.47 11.96 -9.37
CA GLY A 364 -18.32 11.85 -8.45
C GLY A 364 -17.70 10.44 -8.34
N LYS A 365 -17.92 9.58 -9.34
CA LYS A 365 -17.27 8.26 -9.46
C LYS A 365 -15.73 8.32 -9.32
N THR A 366 -15.09 9.24 -10.04
CA THR A 366 -13.63 9.43 -9.96
C THR A 366 -13.18 9.87 -8.56
N LEU A 367 -14.00 10.63 -7.83
CA LEU A 367 -13.71 10.99 -6.45
C LEU A 367 -13.69 9.74 -5.55
N THR A 368 -14.58 8.77 -5.79
CA THR A 368 -14.52 7.47 -5.11
C THR A 368 -13.14 6.81 -5.29
N LEU A 369 -12.62 6.73 -6.51
CA LEU A 369 -11.26 6.18 -6.73
C LEU A 369 -10.17 7.02 -6.03
N SER A 370 -10.30 8.35 -5.99
CA SER A 370 -9.38 9.21 -5.24
C SER A 370 -9.41 8.97 -3.74
N ILE A 371 -10.57 8.69 -3.14
CA ILE A 371 -10.69 8.31 -1.73
C ILE A 371 -9.96 6.98 -1.50
N LEU A 372 -10.21 5.98 -2.35
CA LEU A 372 -9.58 4.66 -2.24
C LEU A 372 -8.06 4.73 -2.44
N ALA A 373 -7.60 5.53 -3.40
CA ALA A 373 -6.18 5.82 -3.58
C ALA A 373 -5.59 6.46 -2.33
N GLY A 374 -6.35 7.37 -1.70
CA GLY A 374 -5.98 8.07 -0.47
C GLY A 374 -5.76 7.16 0.73
N LEU A 375 -6.26 5.91 0.73
CA LEU A 375 -5.93 4.94 1.78
C LEU A 375 -4.43 4.54 1.73
N TYR A 376 -3.85 4.51 0.54
CA TYR A 376 -2.55 3.88 0.25
C TYR A 376 -1.47 4.88 -0.19
N GLY A 377 -1.85 5.96 -0.83
CA GLY A 377 -0.91 6.81 -1.54
C GLY A 377 -1.54 8.03 -2.17
N ASN A 378 -0.86 8.56 -3.18
CA ASN A 378 -1.29 9.77 -3.87
C ASN A 378 -2.69 9.58 -4.50
N SER A 379 -3.64 10.36 -3.97
CA SER A 379 -5.07 10.41 -4.33
C SER A 379 -5.37 11.17 -5.62
N GLY A 380 -4.36 11.77 -6.25
CA GLY A 380 -4.50 12.55 -7.47
C GLY A 380 -5.18 11.76 -8.59
N ALA A 381 -6.17 12.40 -9.22
CA ALA A 381 -6.77 11.88 -10.45
C ALA A 381 -5.70 11.76 -11.56
N PRO A 382 -5.91 10.89 -12.57
CA PRO A 382 -4.96 10.70 -13.66
C PRO A 382 -4.56 12.03 -14.31
N GLY A 383 -3.25 12.30 -14.37
CA GLY A 383 -2.70 13.53 -14.98
C GLY A 383 -2.84 14.82 -14.15
N GLN A 384 -3.36 14.74 -12.92
CA GLN A 384 -3.58 15.89 -12.04
C GLN A 384 -2.68 15.82 -10.79
N SER A 385 -1.36 15.94 -10.98
CA SER A 385 -0.43 16.12 -9.86
C SER A 385 -0.41 17.58 -9.41
N LYS A 386 -0.89 17.87 -8.20
CA LYS A 386 -0.83 19.23 -7.64
C LYS A 386 0.50 19.47 -6.93
N PRO A 387 1.04 20.71 -6.94
CA PRO A 387 2.19 21.07 -6.10
C PRO A 387 1.93 20.73 -4.63
N GLY A 388 2.86 20.01 -4.00
CA GLY A 388 2.74 19.57 -2.60
C GLY A 388 2.30 18.12 -2.41
N GLN A 389 1.85 17.42 -3.45
CA GLN A 389 1.64 15.97 -3.39
C GLN A 389 2.97 15.21 -3.60
N VAL A 390 3.17 14.15 -2.82
CA VAL A 390 4.31 13.23 -2.88
C VAL A 390 3.83 11.86 -3.37
N GLY A 391 4.71 11.16 -4.10
CA GLY A 391 4.41 9.83 -4.65
C GLY A 391 3.77 9.86 -6.04
N LYS A 392 3.81 8.72 -6.73
CA LYS A 392 3.14 8.54 -8.03
C LYS A 392 1.64 8.35 -7.82
N THR A 393 0.83 8.82 -8.77
CA THR A 393 -0.64 8.63 -8.73
C THR A 393 -0.97 7.14 -8.68
N MET A 394 -1.88 6.77 -7.79
CA MET A 394 -2.33 5.38 -7.65
C MET A 394 -3.29 4.94 -8.76
N ILE A 395 -4.04 5.90 -9.32
CA ILE A 395 -5.10 5.68 -10.29
C ILE A 395 -4.53 5.60 -11.70
N GLU A 396 -4.86 4.51 -12.39
CA GLU A 396 -4.52 4.28 -13.80
C GLU A 396 -5.72 4.58 -14.71
N THR A 397 -5.49 4.62 -16.03
CA THR A 397 -6.58 4.73 -17.02
C THR A 397 -6.55 3.55 -17.99
N PHE A 398 -7.69 3.29 -18.64
CA PHE A 398 -7.80 2.27 -19.68
C PHE A 398 -7.14 2.64 -21.02
N GLY A 399 -6.46 3.79 -21.11
CA GLY A 399 -5.77 4.25 -22.33
C GLY A 399 -4.55 3.42 -22.76
N SER A 400 -4.21 2.36 -22.02
CA SER A 400 -3.10 1.45 -22.34
C SER A 400 -3.61 0.14 -22.95
N THR A 401 -2.72 -0.67 -23.53
CA THR A 401 -3.11 -2.00 -24.03
C THR A 401 -3.55 -2.90 -22.87
N GLN A 402 -4.47 -3.84 -23.09
CA GLN A 402 -4.94 -4.80 -22.08
C GLN A 402 -3.76 -5.47 -21.34
N ARG A 403 -2.69 -5.82 -22.07
CA ARG A 403 -1.49 -6.45 -21.50
C ARG A 403 -0.70 -5.51 -20.59
N ALA A 404 -0.56 -4.25 -20.97
CA ALA A 404 0.10 -3.25 -20.14
C ALA A 404 -0.69 -3.03 -18.84
N LEU A 405 -2.02 -2.98 -18.93
CA LEU A 405 -2.90 -2.81 -17.78
C LEU A 405 -2.84 -4.01 -16.83
N GLN A 406 -2.87 -5.24 -17.35
CA GLN A 406 -2.66 -6.46 -16.55
C GLN A 406 -1.28 -6.48 -15.88
N ALA A 407 -0.22 -6.11 -16.61
CA ALA A 407 1.13 -6.04 -16.05
C ALA A 407 1.24 -5.03 -14.90
N LYS A 408 0.54 -3.90 -14.99
CA LYS A 408 0.45 -2.92 -13.90
C LYS A 408 -0.35 -3.43 -12.70
N GLY A 409 -1.44 -4.17 -12.95
CA GLY A 409 -2.22 -4.82 -11.88
C GLY A 409 -1.40 -5.83 -11.09
N GLN A 410 -0.59 -6.65 -11.77
CA GLN A 410 0.32 -7.61 -11.13
C GLN A 410 1.45 -6.95 -10.31
N GLN A 411 1.74 -5.66 -10.55
CA GLN A 411 2.68 -4.88 -9.76
C GLN A 411 2.04 -4.20 -8.55
N ALA A 412 0.71 -4.23 -8.41
CA ALA A 412 0.05 -3.72 -7.21
C ALA A 412 0.46 -4.58 -6.00
N SER A 413 0.91 -3.95 -4.92
CA SER A 413 1.61 -4.62 -3.82
C SER A 413 0.70 -4.92 -2.63
N VAL A 414 0.16 -3.89 -1.98
CA VAL A 414 -0.53 -3.95 -0.66
C VAL A 414 -2.01 -3.50 -0.73
N GLY A 415 -2.56 -3.27 -1.92
CA GLY A 415 -3.92 -2.73 -2.07
C GLY A 415 -4.54 -2.95 -3.45
N PRO A 416 -5.64 -2.26 -3.77
CA PRO A 416 -6.40 -2.53 -4.96
C PRO A 416 -5.71 -1.94 -6.20
N PHE A 417 -6.04 -2.50 -7.36
CA PHE A 417 -5.67 -1.87 -8.62
C PHE A 417 -6.78 -0.93 -9.08
N LEU A 418 -6.52 0.38 -9.02
CA LEU A 418 -7.49 1.42 -9.33
C LEU A 418 -7.38 1.85 -10.80
N VAL A 419 -8.48 1.78 -11.54
CA VAL A 419 -8.52 2.16 -12.96
C VAL A 419 -9.75 3.03 -13.25
N ASP A 420 -9.55 4.25 -13.72
CA ASP A 420 -10.64 5.18 -14.04
C ASP A 420 -11.17 4.96 -15.48
N GLU A 421 -12.47 5.18 -15.66
CA GLU A 421 -13.21 5.22 -16.94
C GLU A 421 -13.20 3.93 -17.78
N ILE A 422 -13.79 2.87 -17.24
CA ILE A 422 -14.10 1.66 -18.00
C ILE A 422 -15.11 1.96 -19.12
N GLY A 423 -14.85 1.43 -20.32
CA GLY A 423 -15.64 1.71 -21.52
C GLY A 423 -15.08 2.85 -22.39
N SER A 424 -14.10 3.64 -21.92
CA SER A 424 -13.36 4.63 -22.73
C SER A 424 -12.43 3.99 -23.80
N ASN A 425 -12.26 2.68 -23.73
CA ASN A 425 -11.27 1.88 -24.42
C ASN A 425 -11.87 1.02 -25.54
N SER A 426 -11.17 0.95 -26.66
CA SER A 426 -11.55 0.12 -27.82
C SER A 426 -11.16 -1.37 -27.66
N TYR A 427 -11.39 -1.97 -26.49
CA TYR A 427 -11.04 -3.40 -26.29
C TYR A 427 -11.99 -4.35 -27.03
N GLY A 428 -13.20 -3.92 -27.37
CA GLY A 428 -14.17 -4.74 -28.11
C GLY A 428 -14.36 -6.11 -27.45
N ASP A 429 -14.30 -7.17 -28.26
CA ASP A 429 -14.48 -8.56 -27.81
C ASP A 429 -13.42 -9.04 -26.79
N LEU A 430 -12.28 -8.35 -26.65
CA LEU A 430 -11.22 -8.72 -25.71
C LEU A 430 -11.54 -8.35 -24.26
N PHE A 431 -12.56 -7.51 -24.04
CA PHE A 431 -12.96 -7.09 -22.69
C PHE A 431 -13.45 -8.26 -21.83
N GLU A 432 -14.23 -9.20 -22.42
CA GLU A 432 -14.65 -10.42 -21.72
C GLU A 432 -13.44 -11.25 -21.26
N SER A 433 -12.42 -11.36 -22.10
CA SER A 433 -11.17 -12.06 -21.75
C SER A 433 -10.40 -11.32 -20.66
N TYR A 434 -10.40 -9.99 -20.68
CA TYR A 434 -9.79 -9.18 -19.61
C TYR A 434 -10.47 -9.42 -18.26
N VAL A 435 -11.81 -9.39 -18.22
CA VAL A 435 -12.59 -9.67 -17.00
C VAL A 435 -12.30 -11.07 -16.48
N TYR A 436 -12.27 -12.06 -17.38
CA TYR A 436 -12.03 -13.45 -17.00
C TYR A 436 -10.60 -13.68 -16.50
N GLU A 437 -9.58 -13.19 -17.20
CA GLU A 437 -8.17 -13.38 -16.82
C GLU A 437 -7.84 -12.64 -15.52
N THR A 438 -8.30 -11.40 -15.37
CA THR A 438 -8.09 -10.59 -14.17
C THR A 438 -8.83 -11.17 -12.97
N GLY A 439 -10.09 -11.59 -13.15
CA GLY A 439 -10.89 -12.23 -12.12
C GLY A 439 -10.44 -13.65 -11.74
N ASN A 440 -9.51 -14.25 -12.48
CA ASN A 440 -8.83 -15.49 -12.07
C ASN A 440 -7.51 -15.24 -11.35
N GLY A 441 -7.01 -13.99 -11.32
CA GLY A 441 -5.68 -13.70 -10.80
C GLY A 441 -4.56 -14.31 -11.63
N ASN A 442 -4.79 -14.64 -12.90
CA ASN A 442 -3.80 -15.35 -13.72
C ASN A 442 -2.54 -14.48 -13.90
N GLY A 443 -1.42 -14.96 -13.34
CA GLY A 443 -0.09 -14.50 -13.70
C GLY A 443 0.30 -15.05 -15.06
N ARG A 444 1.03 -14.27 -15.86
CA ARG A 444 1.54 -14.73 -17.17
C ARG A 444 3.04 -14.55 -17.27
N THR A 445 3.62 -15.49 -18.00
CA THR A 445 5.02 -15.58 -18.39
C THR A 445 5.44 -14.38 -19.26
N LYS A 446 6.45 -13.63 -18.81
CA LYS A 446 7.13 -12.60 -19.58
C LYS A 446 8.48 -13.15 -20.08
N LEU A 447 8.95 -12.70 -21.24
CA LEU A 447 10.36 -12.82 -21.57
C LEU A 447 11.08 -11.57 -21.03
N SER A 448 12.17 -11.76 -20.30
CA SER A 448 13.06 -10.69 -19.86
C SER A 448 13.77 -10.07 -21.07
N GLY A 449 14.32 -8.87 -20.91
CA GLY A 449 15.14 -8.22 -21.96
C GLY A 449 16.37 -9.05 -22.39
N ASN A 450 16.75 -10.06 -21.59
CA ASN A 450 17.82 -11.01 -21.89
C ASN A 450 17.32 -12.33 -22.51
N GLY A 451 16.01 -12.47 -22.76
CA GLY A 451 15.43 -13.68 -23.33
C GLY A 451 15.06 -14.78 -22.32
N ASP A 452 15.13 -14.50 -21.02
CA ASP A 452 14.73 -15.46 -19.97
C ASP A 452 13.23 -15.44 -19.72
N ILE A 453 12.65 -16.61 -19.50
CA ILE A 453 11.24 -16.79 -19.17
C ILE A 453 11.03 -16.41 -17.68
N GLN A 454 10.40 -15.26 -17.43
CA GLN A 454 9.99 -14.79 -16.11
C GLN A 454 8.49 -15.06 -15.91
N GLU A 455 8.15 -16.17 -15.25
CA GLU A 455 6.78 -16.47 -14.84
C GLU A 455 6.37 -15.55 -13.68
N SER A 456 5.29 -14.80 -13.85
CA SER A 456 4.64 -14.11 -12.74
C SER A 456 3.68 -15.10 -12.07
N PRO A 457 3.78 -15.35 -10.76
CA PRO A 457 2.85 -16.23 -10.08
C PRO A 457 1.43 -15.64 -10.15
N PRO A 458 0.38 -16.49 -10.12
CA PRO A 458 -0.99 -16.00 -9.98
C PRO A 458 -1.14 -15.23 -8.67
N LYS A 459 -1.87 -14.12 -8.72
CA LYS A 459 -2.11 -13.22 -7.59
C LYS A 459 -3.60 -12.89 -7.49
N THR A 460 -4.16 -13.01 -6.29
CA THR A 460 -5.52 -12.55 -6.02
C THR A 460 -5.53 -11.02 -6.00
N LEU A 461 -6.43 -10.40 -6.76
CA LEU A 461 -6.45 -8.95 -6.94
C LEU A 461 -7.88 -8.42 -7.02
N PHE A 462 -8.15 -7.35 -6.28
CA PHE A 462 -9.33 -6.52 -6.50
C PHE A 462 -8.96 -5.36 -7.42
N VAL A 463 -9.68 -5.26 -8.54
CA VAL A 463 -9.64 -4.10 -9.41
C VAL A 463 -10.87 -3.26 -9.12
N LEU A 464 -10.68 -2.01 -8.73
CA LEU A 464 -11.78 -1.07 -8.52
C LEU A 464 -11.75 -0.04 -9.64
N THR A 465 -12.90 0.15 -10.28
CA THR A 465 -13.03 0.94 -11.47
C THR A 465 -14.33 1.74 -11.50
N THR A 466 -14.41 2.67 -12.44
CA THR A 466 -15.52 3.61 -12.60
C THR A 466 -15.93 3.64 -14.06
N GLY A 467 -17.20 3.87 -14.36
CA GLY A 467 -17.67 3.95 -15.74
C GLY A 467 -18.99 4.67 -15.90
N GLU A 468 -19.38 4.92 -17.15
CA GLU A 468 -20.75 5.33 -17.47
C GLU A 468 -21.68 4.12 -17.71
N VAL A 469 -21.08 2.97 -17.99
CA VAL A 469 -21.76 1.72 -18.33
C VAL A 469 -21.33 0.58 -17.42
N SER A 470 -22.21 -0.40 -17.26
CA SER A 470 -21.93 -1.64 -16.52
C SER A 470 -20.90 -2.54 -17.23
N ILE A 471 -20.18 -3.37 -16.50
CA ILE A 471 -19.38 -4.47 -17.07
C ILE A 471 -20.29 -5.39 -17.89
N MET A 472 -21.51 -5.62 -17.40
CA MET A 472 -22.51 -6.47 -18.06
C MET A 472 -22.87 -6.00 -19.48
N SER A 473 -22.84 -4.69 -19.77
CA SER A 473 -23.09 -4.15 -21.10
C SER A 473 -21.85 -4.12 -22.00
N LEU A 474 -20.66 -4.26 -21.43
CA LEU A 474 -19.39 -4.29 -22.16
C LEU A 474 -18.94 -5.69 -22.59
N VAL A 475 -19.52 -6.75 -22.03
CA VAL A 475 -19.21 -8.14 -22.39
C VAL A 475 -20.12 -8.67 -23.49
N SER A 476 -19.70 -9.75 -24.16
CA SER A 476 -20.52 -10.34 -25.23
C SER A 476 -21.85 -10.87 -24.70
N ARG A 477 -22.91 -10.84 -25.51
CA ARG A 477 -24.21 -11.49 -25.18
C ARG A 477 -24.09 -12.99 -24.86
N ASN A 478 -23.02 -13.62 -25.35
CA ASN A 478 -22.74 -15.03 -25.16
C ASN A 478 -21.84 -15.30 -23.94
N ALA A 479 -21.45 -14.26 -23.19
CA ALA A 479 -20.64 -14.40 -21.98
C ALA A 479 -21.23 -15.45 -21.03
N LYS A 480 -20.32 -16.21 -20.41
CA LYS A 480 -20.67 -17.26 -19.45
C LYS A 480 -20.93 -16.65 -18.07
N GLN A 481 -21.74 -17.30 -17.25
CA GLN A 481 -22.04 -16.88 -15.87
C GLN A 481 -20.79 -16.53 -15.04
N GLY A 482 -19.72 -17.32 -15.20
CA GLY A 482 -18.46 -17.05 -14.51
C GLY A 482 -17.82 -15.68 -14.79
N VAL A 483 -18.14 -15.02 -15.91
CA VAL A 483 -17.69 -13.63 -16.18
C VAL A 483 -18.46 -12.66 -15.28
N PHE A 484 -19.77 -12.83 -15.16
CA PHE A 484 -20.62 -12.03 -14.28
C PHE A 484 -20.31 -12.25 -12.79
N ASP A 485 -19.76 -13.41 -12.41
CA ASP A 485 -19.33 -13.65 -11.03
C ASP A 485 -17.96 -13.02 -10.71
N ARG A 486 -17.27 -12.47 -11.71
CA ARG A 486 -15.96 -11.79 -11.60
C ARG A 486 -16.08 -10.28 -11.78
N GLY A 487 -17.07 -9.82 -12.54
CA GLY A 487 -17.47 -8.41 -12.65
C GLY A 487 -18.60 -8.08 -11.70
N VAL A 488 -18.37 -7.16 -10.77
CA VAL A 488 -19.35 -6.69 -9.79
C VAL A 488 -19.71 -5.25 -10.14
N ASP A 489 -20.91 -5.05 -10.67
CA ASP A 489 -21.41 -3.72 -11.01
C ASP A 489 -22.17 -3.12 -9.82
N ILE A 490 -21.74 -1.95 -9.34
CA ILE A 490 -22.40 -1.16 -8.30
C ILE A 490 -22.93 0.12 -8.94
N ASN A 491 -24.25 0.22 -9.09
CA ASN A 491 -24.88 1.39 -9.67
C ASN A 491 -24.89 2.56 -8.69
N VAL A 492 -24.23 3.65 -9.05
CA VAL A 492 -24.20 4.92 -8.29
C VAL A 492 -25.17 5.97 -8.86
N GLY A 493 -26.16 5.51 -9.62
CA GLY A 493 -27.32 6.28 -10.10
C GLY A 493 -27.16 6.88 -11.49
N GLY A 494 -28.27 6.87 -12.24
CA GLY A 494 -28.38 7.38 -13.60
C GLY A 494 -27.60 6.54 -14.64
N GLY A 495 -27.95 6.61 -15.92
CA GLY A 495 -27.31 5.82 -16.99
C GLY A 495 -28.20 4.69 -17.52
N ASP A 496 -27.59 3.68 -18.17
CA ASP A 496 -28.30 2.60 -18.91
C ASP A 496 -29.21 1.74 -18.02
N VAL A 497 -28.97 1.73 -16.72
CA VAL A 497 -29.85 1.13 -15.70
C VAL A 497 -30.21 2.25 -14.73
N SER A 498 -31.43 2.77 -14.84
CA SER A 498 -31.98 3.78 -13.94
C SER A 498 -33.11 3.16 -13.13
N PHE A 499 -33.13 3.42 -11.83
CA PHE A 499 -34.22 3.01 -10.94
C PHE A 499 -35.16 4.19 -10.68
N GLU A 500 -36.43 3.92 -10.36
CA GLU A 500 -37.40 4.97 -10.05
C GLU A 500 -36.89 5.86 -8.90
N GLY A 501 -36.92 7.19 -9.09
CA GLY A 501 -36.47 8.18 -8.10
C GLY A 501 -35.00 8.65 -8.25
N GLU A 502 -34.16 7.98 -9.05
CA GLU A 502 -32.71 8.28 -9.15
C GLU A 502 -32.32 9.62 -9.82
N ASP A 503 -33.29 10.30 -10.44
CA ASP A 503 -33.15 11.62 -11.06
C ASP A 503 -33.68 12.76 -10.17
N THR A 504 -34.14 12.46 -8.96
CA THR A 504 -34.53 13.47 -7.97
C THR A 504 -33.33 13.88 -7.11
N ASP A 505 -33.31 15.14 -6.64
CA ASP A 505 -32.22 15.69 -5.81
C ASP A 505 -31.98 14.87 -4.52
N ASP A 506 -32.98 14.10 -4.07
CA ASP A 506 -32.92 13.23 -2.89
C ASP A 506 -32.04 11.97 -3.09
N PHE A 507 -31.71 11.60 -4.35
CA PHE A 507 -30.94 10.39 -4.69
C PHE A 507 -29.56 10.69 -5.30
N VAL A 508 -29.05 11.91 -5.12
CA VAL A 508 -27.69 12.28 -5.55
C VAL A 508 -26.66 11.41 -4.84
N PHE A 509 -25.88 10.64 -5.62
CA PHE A 509 -24.86 9.73 -5.08
C PHE A 509 -23.85 10.42 -4.18
N LEU A 510 -23.44 11.66 -4.50
CA LEU A 510 -22.54 12.45 -3.67
C LEU A 510 -23.07 13.85 -3.50
N GLN A 511 -23.57 14.15 -2.30
CA GLN A 511 -23.97 15.50 -1.93
C GLN A 511 -22.77 16.46 -2.05
N GLU A 512 -23.05 17.70 -2.45
CA GLU A 512 -22.01 18.66 -2.85
C GLU A 512 -21.11 19.10 -1.67
N ASP A 513 -21.64 19.09 -0.45
CA ASP A 513 -20.91 19.33 0.79
C ASP A 513 -19.95 18.17 1.12
N VAL A 514 -20.40 16.92 1.06
CA VAL A 514 -19.55 15.73 1.22
C VAL A 514 -18.43 15.74 0.19
N LYS A 515 -18.77 15.98 -1.08
CA LYS A 515 -17.80 16.07 -2.19
C LYS A 515 -16.73 17.14 -1.94
N LYS A 516 -17.12 18.34 -1.49
CA LYS A 516 -16.19 19.42 -1.16
C LYS A 516 -15.31 19.09 0.05
N ALA A 517 -15.89 18.56 1.11
CA ALA A 517 -15.18 18.19 2.34
C ALA A 517 -14.12 17.13 2.04
N VAL A 518 -14.51 16.03 1.39
CA VAL A 518 -13.61 14.93 1.03
C VAL A 518 -12.51 15.42 0.08
N SER A 519 -12.86 16.16 -0.98
CA SER A 519 -11.87 16.67 -1.94
C SER A 519 -10.81 17.57 -1.29
N ALA A 520 -11.19 18.33 -0.25
CA ALA A 520 -10.26 19.15 0.51
C ALA A 520 -9.36 18.28 1.40
N GLY A 521 -9.94 17.29 2.09
CA GLY A 521 -9.23 16.38 3.00
C GLY A 521 -8.22 15.47 2.30
N ILE A 522 -8.63 14.71 1.29
CA ILE A 522 -7.79 13.68 0.63
C ILE A 522 -6.53 14.23 -0.05
N SER A 523 -6.47 15.54 -0.28
CA SER A 523 -5.28 16.20 -0.86
C SER A 523 -4.16 16.45 0.15
N LYS A 524 -4.50 16.41 1.45
CA LYS A 524 -3.61 16.71 2.58
C LYS A 524 -3.44 15.54 3.54
N GLU A 525 -4.39 14.62 3.54
CA GLU A 525 -4.39 13.44 4.41
C GLU A 525 -4.53 12.21 3.51
N TYR A 526 -3.43 11.49 3.27
CA TYR A 526 -3.45 10.27 2.49
C TYR A 526 -2.28 9.33 2.79
N GLY A 527 -2.48 8.05 2.53
CA GLY A 527 -1.49 6.98 2.65
C GLY A 527 -1.19 6.53 4.08
N THR A 528 -1.82 7.15 5.08
CA THR A 528 -1.64 6.82 6.50
C THR A 528 -2.52 5.66 6.97
N VAL A 529 -3.61 5.35 6.24
CA VAL A 529 -4.53 4.27 6.61
C VAL A 529 -3.92 2.90 6.33
N ALA A 530 -3.30 2.69 5.17
CA ALA A 530 -2.78 1.38 4.80
C ALA A 530 -1.69 0.83 5.74
N PRO A 531 -0.66 1.61 6.16
CA PRO A 531 0.30 1.14 7.16
C PRO A 531 -0.36 0.77 8.49
N ALA A 532 -1.26 1.62 9.01
CA ALA A 532 -1.99 1.35 10.25
C ALA A 532 -2.86 0.09 10.16
N PHE A 533 -3.53 -0.11 9.02
CA PHE A 533 -4.32 -1.30 8.77
C PHE A 533 -3.44 -2.56 8.65
N VAL A 534 -2.27 -2.47 8.02
CA VAL A 534 -1.31 -3.58 7.94
C VAL A 534 -0.76 -3.94 9.32
N GLU A 535 -0.46 -2.96 10.18
CA GLU A 535 -0.07 -3.21 11.57
C GLU A 535 -1.20 -3.93 12.34
N ALA A 536 -2.44 -3.48 12.19
CA ALA A 536 -3.61 -4.13 12.77
C ALA A 536 -3.71 -5.60 12.33
N LEU A 537 -3.61 -5.86 11.02
CA LEU A 537 -3.62 -7.22 10.47
C LEU A 537 -2.49 -8.07 11.06
N LEU A 538 -1.25 -7.58 11.07
CA LEU A 538 -0.09 -8.29 11.62
C LEU A 538 -0.24 -8.62 13.11
N SER A 539 -0.90 -7.74 13.87
CA SER A 539 -1.16 -7.95 15.29
C SER A 539 -2.19 -9.05 15.56
N GLU A 540 -3.20 -9.17 14.70
CA GLU A 540 -4.30 -10.12 14.88
C GLU A 540 -4.03 -11.52 14.31
N MET A 541 -3.14 -11.65 13.31
CA MET A 541 -2.89 -12.89 12.54
C MET A 541 -2.72 -14.17 13.38
N LYS A 542 -2.21 -14.08 14.62
CA LYS A 542 -2.01 -15.25 15.51
C LYS A 542 -3.19 -15.53 16.43
N SER A 543 -4.10 -14.58 16.60
CA SER A 543 -5.14 -14.58 17.63
C SER A 543 -6.56 -14.71 17.10
N GLN A 544 -6.79 -14.28 15.85
CA GLN A 544 -8.09 -14.30 15.21
C GLN A 544 -8.16 -15.36 14.10
N SER A 545 -9.35 -15.88 13.85
CA SER A 545 -9.61 -16.79 12.73
C SER A 545 -10.50 -16.09 11.71
N TRP A 546 -9.86 -15.33 10.83
CA TRP A 546 -10.55 -14.55 9.80
C TRP A 546 -11.38 -15.40 8.85
N GLU A 547 -11.04 -16.68 8.62
CA GLU A 547 -11.88 -17.60 7.84
C GLU A 547 -13.26 -17.84 8.49
N VAL A 548 -13.29 -17.95 9.83
CA VAL A 548 -14.54 -18.16 10.57
C VAL A 548 -15.37 -16.89 10.57
N GLU A 549 -14.73 -15.74 10.86
CA GLU A 549 -15.41 -14.43 10.80
C GLU A 549 -15.96 -14.15 9.40
N LEU A 550 -15.16 -14.38 8.36
CA LEU A 550 -15.59 -14.22 6.96
C LEU A 550 -16.83 -15.08 6.64
N ALA A 551 -16.85 -16.34 7.11
CA ALA A 551 -17.98 -17.23 6.89
C ALA A 551 -19.26 -16.72 7.60
N GLN A 552 -19.12 -16.19 8.82
CA GLN A 552 -20.23 -15.57 9.57
C GLN A 552 -20.75 -14.33 8.85
N LYS A 553 -19.89 -13.39 8.46
CA LYS A 553 -20.28 -12.17 7.74
C LYS A 553 -20.93 -12.47 6.40
N ARG A 554 -20.47 -13.50 5.70
CA ARG A 554 -21.11 -13.94 4.47
C ARG A 554 -22.52 -14.47 4.72
N GLN A 555 -22.74 -15.20 5.82
CA GLN A 555 -24.06 -15.69 6.19
C GLN A 555 -25.00 -14.53 6.55
N GLU A 556 -24.53 -13.58 7.37
CA GLU A 556 -25.29 -12.37 7.73
C GLU A 556 -25.75 -11.58 6.49
N LEU A 557 -24.85 -11.39 5.52
CA LEU A 557 -25.21 -10.76 4.24
C LEU A 557 -26.17 -11.63 3.42
N ALA A 558 -25.95 -12.95 3.36
CA ALA A 558 -26.81 -13.87 2.61
C ALA A 558 -28.26 -13.87 3.14
N ASP A 559 -28.44 -13.75 4.46
CA ASP A 559 -29.76 -13.71 5.10
C ASP A 559 -30.54 -12.42 4.77
N SER A 560 -29.84 -11.38 4.30
CA SER A 560 -30.44 -10.10 3.87
C SER A 560 -30.91 -10.10 2.41
N PHE A 561 -30.67 -11.18 1.65
CA PHE A 561 -30.97 -11.26 0.23
C PHE A 561 -31.79 -12.50 -0.14
N PRO A 562 -32.49 -12.47 -1.29
CA PRO A 562 -33.15 -13.64 -1.85
C PRO A 562 -32.21 -14.86 -1.98
N SER A 563 -32.75 -16.07 -1.86
CA SER A 563 -31.98 -17.32 -1.79
C SER A 563 -31.16 -17.60 -3.05
N TYR A 564 -31.55 -17.03 -4.19
CA TYR A 564 -30.78 -17.14 -5.43
C TYR A 564 -29.44 -16.38 -5.41
N VAL A 565 -29.29 -15.38 -4.52
CA VAL A 565 -28.05 -14.60 -4.37
C VAL A 565 -26.97 -15.39 -3.62
N SER A 566 -27.36 -16.37 -2.80
CA SER A 566 -26.45 -17.21 -2.02
C SER A 566 -26.11 -18.56 -2.67
N LYS A 567 -26.57 -18.81 -3.90
CA LYS A 567 -26.29 -20.04 -4.68
C LYS A 567 -25.08 -19.87 -5.60
N ASP A 568 -24.30 -20.94 -5.79
CA ASP A 568 -23.23 -21.07 -6.79
C ASP A 568 -22.27 -19.87 -6.94
N GLY A 569 -22.31 -19.20 -8.11
CA GLY A 569 -21.43 -18.11 -8.52
C GLY A 569 -21.61 -16.83 -7.69
N PRO A 570 -22.83 -16.31 -7.55
CA PRO A 570 -23.18 -15.19 -6.67
C PRO A 570 -22.63 -15.25 -5.24
N ASN A 571 -22.58 -16.44 -4.63
CA ASN A 571 -22.00 -16.62 -3.29
C ASN A 571 -20.52 -16.20 -3.21
N ARG A 572 -19.79 -16.26 -4.33
CA ARG A 572 -18.40 -15.75 -4.41
C ARG A 572 -18.35 -14.22 -4.35
N VAL A 573 -19.36 -13.54 -4.89
CA VAL A 573 -19.49 -12.08 -4.79
C VAL A 573 -19.84 -11.69 -3.34
N LEU A 574 -20.78 -12.40 -2.70
CA LEU A 574 -21.06 -12.22 -1.27
C LEU A 574 -19.81 -12.42 -0.41
N SER A 575 -18.95 -13.39 -0.74
CA SER A 575 -17.68 -13.59 -0.02
C SER A 575 -16.74 -12.38 -0.11
N ARG A 576 -16.81 -11.57 -1.17
CA ARG A 576 -15.99 -10.34 -1.33
C ARG A 576 -16.58 -9.18 -0.54
N PHE A 577 -17.91 -9.06 -0.51
CA PHE A 577 -18.60 -8.12 0.36
C PHE A 577 -18.40 -8.46 1.85
N ALA A 578 -18.45 -9.74 2.21
CA ALA A 578 -18.12 -10.20 3.56
C ALA A 578 -16.68 -9.86 3.95
N LEU A 579 -15.72 -9.97 3.02
CA LEU A 579 -14.34 -9.54 3.27
C LEU A 579 -14.24 -8.01 3.47
N ALA A 580 -15.04 -7.22 2.75
CA ALA A 580 -15.16 -5.77 2.98
C ALA A 580 -15.68 -5.44 4.38
N LEU A 581 -16.73 -6.15 4.82
CA LEU A 581 -17.27 -5.99 6.16
C LEU A 581 -16.21 -6.34 7.23
N LEU A 582 -15.58 -7.50 7.09
CA LEU A 582 -14.50 -7.94 7.98
C LEU A 582 -13.34 -6.93 8.02
N ALA A 583 -12.91 -6.41 6.86
CA ALA A 583 -11.85 -5.42 6.80
C ALA A 583 -12.22 -4.13 7.54
N GLY A 584 -13.47 -3.68 7.42
CA GLY A 584 -14.00 -2.53 8.17
C GLY A 584 -14.00 -2.79 9.68
N GLU A 585 -14.46 -3.95 10.12
CA GLU A 585 -14.50 -4.30 11.55
C GLU A 585 -13.08 -4.43 12.15
N VAL A 586 -12.13 -5.02 11.41
CA VAL A 586 -10.71 -5.06 11.80
C VAL A 586 -10.16 -3.63 11.92
N ALA A 587 -10.47 -2.76 10.94
CA ALA A 587 -10.03 -1.37 10.98
C ALA A 587 -10.59 -0.63 12.20
N LEU A 588 -11.88 -0.79 12.51
CA LEU A 588 -12.52 -0.15 13.65
C LEU A 588 -11.98 -0.66 14.98
N ARG A 589 -11.93 -1.99 15.19
CA ARG A 589 -11.52 -2.57 16.48
C ARG A 589 -10.06 -2.36 16.83
N ASN A 590 -9.21 -2.03 15.85
CA ASN A 590 -7.81 -1.67 16.05
C ASN A 590 -7.55 -0.15 16.00
N GLY A 591 -8.60 0.68 15.94
CA GLY A 591 -8.47 2.14 15.97
C GLY A 591 -7.92 2.76 14.68
N VAL A 592 -7.94 2.03 13.57
CA VAL A 592 -7.62 2.57 12.24
C VAL A 592 -8.75 3.50 11.77
N PHE A 593 -9.98 3.04 11.94
CA PHE A 593 -11.17 3.88 11.86
C PHE A 593 -11.55 4.39 13.24
N SER A 594 -11.90 5.67 13.32
CA SER A 594 -12.33 6.31 14.55
C SER A 594 -13.78 5.96 14.87
N GLU A 595 -14.01 5.41 16.07
CA GLU A 595 -15.33 5.15 16.65
C GLU A 595 -16.19 6.42 16.82
N GLN A 596 -15.59 7.60 16.68
CA GLN A 596 -16.32 8.87 16.65
C GLN A 596 -17.22 9.02 15.42
N TYR A 597 -16.84 8.40 14.30
CA TYR A 597 -17.45 8.66 12.99
C TYR A 597 -18.19 7.47 12.39
N VAL A 598 -17.82 6.26 12.79
CA VAL A 598 -18.42 5.00 12.32
C VAL A 598 -18.48 4.00 13.46
N ASP A 599 -19.54 3.18 13.47
CA ASP A 599 -19.64 1.99 14.30
C ASP A 599 -19.82 0.71 13.47
N SER A 600 -20.03 -0.43 14.14
CA SER A 600 -20.24 -1.72 13.46
C SER A 600 -21.51 -1.76 12.60
N ASP A 601 -22.56 -1.04 12.98
CA ASP A 601 -23.82 -1.01 12.24
C ASP A 601 -23.65 -0.17 10.96
N ASP A 602 -22.96 0.97 11.04
CA ASP A 602 -22.58 1.78 9.88
C ASP A 602 -21.78 0.97 8.85
N LEU A 603 -20.79 0.20 9.32
CA LEU A 603 -19.95 -0.65 8.48
C LEU A 603 -20.74 -1.80 7.82
N PHE A 604 -21.68 -2.42 8.54
CA PHE A 604 -22.59 -3.42 7.99
C PHE A 604 -23.47 -2.80 6.90
N ASN A 605 -24.12 -1.67 7.22
CA ASN A 605 -25.01 -0.97 6.31
C ASN A 605 -24.28 -0.44 5.06
N GLY A 606 -23.03 0.01 5.19
CA GLY A 606 -22.21 0.45 4.07
C GLY A 606 -21.99 -0.66 3.04
N VAL A 607 -21.63 -1.85 3.50
CA VAL A 607 -21.47 -3.04 2.63
C VAL A 607 -22.81 -3.53 2.11
N LEU A 608 -23.85 -3.56 2.95
CA LEU A 608 -25.19 -4.00 2.58
C LEU A 608 -25.75 -3.16 1.43
N VAL A 609 -25.61 -1.82 1.48
CA VAL A 609 -26.07 -0.93 0.40
C VAL A 609 -25.34 -1.22 -0.91
N CYS A 610 -24.02 -1.44 -0.88
CA CYS A 610 -23.26 -1.82 -2.07
C CYS A 610 -23.70 -3.18 -2.64
N ALA A 611 -23.92 -4.17 -1.77
CA ALA A 611 -24.40 -5.49 -2.15
C ALA A 611 -25.81 -5.42 -2.74
N HIS A 612 -26.71 -4.64 -2.13
CA HIS A 612 -28.06 -4.40 -2.64
C HIS A 612 -28.03 -3.78 -4.03
N ARG A 613 -27.23 -2.72 -4.26
CA ARG A 613 -27.04 -2.10 -5.58
C ARG A 613 -26.53 -3.08 -6.62
N TRP A 614 -25.66 -4.01 -6.24
CA TRP A 614 -25.21 -5.08 -7.12
C TRP A 614 -26.32 -6.08 -7.45
N VAL A 615 -27.07 -6.54 -6.43
CA VAL A 615 -28.19 -7.48 -6.60
C VAL A 615 -29.27 -6.88 -7.51
N THR A 616 -29.68 -5.63 -7.27
CA THR A 616 -30.68 -4.95 -8.09
C THR A 616 -30.19 -4.75 -9.52
N THR A 617 -28.91 -4.44 -9.73
CA THR A 617 -28.34 -4.32 -11.08
C THR A 617 -28.31 -5.66 -11.81
N ARG A 618 -27.86 -6.72 -11.14
CA ARG A 618 -27.68 -8.04 -11.75
C ARG A 618 -29.01 -8.71 -12.10
N TRP A 619 -29.99 -8.61 -11.20
CA TRP A 619 -31.33 -9.19 -11.36
C TRP A 619 -32.41 -8.17 -11.68
N ASN A 620 -32.05 -7.01 -12.25
CA ASN A 620 -33.01 -5.97 -12.65
C ASN A 620 -34.16 -6.53 -13.50
N HIS A 621 -33.87 -7.52 -14.34
CA HIS A 621 -34.87 -8.20 -15.17
C HIS A 621 -35.97 -8.90 -14.38
N LEU A 622 -35.70 -9.33 -13.15
CA LEU A 622 -36.70 -9.90 -12.25
C LEU A 622 -37.58 -8.82 -11.64
N TYR A 623 -37.01 -7.69 -11.22
CA TYR A 623 -37.79 -6.55 -10.70
C TYR A 623 -38.74 -5.99 -11.76
N VAL A 624 -38.25 -5.78 -12.98
CA VAL A 624 -39.06 -5.31 -14.11
C VAL A 624 -40.18 -6.31 -14.45
N LEU A 625 -39.89 -7.62 -14.44
CA LEU A 625 -40.91 -8.64 -14.65
C LEU A 625 -41.95 -8.66 -13.51
N ALA A 626 -41.51 -8.56 -12.25
CA ALA A 626 -42.38 -8.55 -11.08
C ALA A 626 -43.37 -7.39 -11.12
N ASP A 627 -42.90 -6.18 -11.42
CA ASP A 627 -43.74 -4.99 -11.56
C ASP A 627 -44.76 -5.13 -12.70
N ALA A 628 -44.32 -5.62 -13.86
CA ALA A 628 -45.21 -5.87 -15.00
C ALA A 628 -46.28 -6.93 -14.69
N LEU A 629 -45.96 -7.93 -13.86
CA LEU A 629 -46.90 -8.95 -13.40
C LEU A 629 -47.88 -8.43 -12.35
N CYS A 630 -47.43 -7.60 -11.40
CA CYS A 630 -48.29 -6.98 -10.38
C CYS A 630 -49.25 -5.95 -10.99
N SER A 631 -48.84 -5.30 -12.09
CA SER A 631 -49.67 -4.37 -12.85
C SER A 631 -50.86 -5.05 -13.56
N GLN A 632 -50.88 -6.39 -13.64
CA GLN A 632 -51.96 -7.12 -14.30
C GLN A 632 -53.20 -7.17 -13.40
N LYS A 633 -54.31 -6.63 -13.90
CA LYS A 633 -55.60 -6.67 -13.18
C LYS A 633 -56.11 -8.10 -12.95
N ARG A 634 -55.78 -9.01 -13.85
CA ARG A 634 -56.16 -10.43 -13.82
C ARG A 634 -55.30 -11.24 -14.78
N ILE A 635 -54.85 -12.41 -14.35
CA ILE A 635 -54.11 -13.38 -15.18
C ILE A 635 -54.94 -14.68 -15.30
N PRO A 636 -55.68 -14.87 -16.40
CA PRO A 636 -56.61 -15.97 -16.52
C PRO A 636 -55.90 -17.33 -16.67
N TYR A 637 -56.57 -18.40 -16.24
CA TYR A 637 -56.16 -19.76 -16.58
C TYR A 637 -56.53 -20.07 -18.03
N SER A 638 -55.58 -20.61 -18.80
CA SER A 638 -55.81 -20.86 -20.23
C SER A 638 -54.90 -21.94 -20.83
N THR A 639 -55.04 -22.16 -22.14
CA THR A 639 -54.19 -23.06 -22.92
C THR A 639 -53.52 -22.30 -24.06
N PRO A 640 -52.44 -22.87 -24.67
CA PRO A 640 -51.75 -22.26 -25.82
C PRO A 640 -52.60 -22.01 -27.08
N LYS A 641 -53.89 -22.42 -27.08
CA LYS A 641 -54.83 -22.12 -28.17
C LYS A 641 -55.54 -20.78 -28.00
N SER A 642 -55.43 -20.13 -26.84
CA SER A 642 -56.16 -18.90 -26.54
C SER A 642 -55.61 -17.64 -27.21
N GLY A 643 -54.31 -17.63 -27.56
CA GLY A 643 -53.65 -16.45 -28.12
C GLY A 643 -53.49 -15.29 -27.14
N LEU A 644 -53.71 -15.52 -25.84
CA LEU A 644 -53.54 -14.49 -24.82
C LEU A 644 -52.05 -14.21 -24.60
N PRO A 645 -51.61 -12.94 -24.51
CA PRO A 645 -50.20 -12.59 -24.31
C PRO A 645 -49.62 -13.08 -22.98
N LEU A 646 -50.47 -13.28 -21.97
CA LEU A 646 -50.11 -13.76 -20.64
C LEU A 646 -51.25 -14.61 -20.06
N TYR A 647 -50.95 -15.82 -19.58
CA TYR A 647 -51.93 -16.68 -18.91
C TYR A 647 -51.29 -17.70 -17.97
N ARG A 648 -52.07 -18.24 -17.03
CA ARG A 648 -51.64 -19.32 -16.12
C ARG A 648 -51.68 -20.67 -16.80
N HIS A 649 -50.62 -21.46 -16.59
CA HIS A 649 -50.55 -22.87 -16.94
C HIS A 649 -51.14 -23.75 -15.83
N LYS A 650 -51.33 -25.04 -16.11
CA LYS A 650 -51.82 -26.04 -15.14
C LYS A 650 -50.80 -26.43 -14.07
N ASP A 651 -49.52 -26.15 -14.32
CA ASP A 651 -48.45 -26.49 -13.41
C ASP A 651 -48.33 -25.39 -12.36
N GLN A 652 -48.10 -25.75 -11.10
CA GLN A 652 -47.89 -24.82 -9.98
C GLN A 652 -46.69 -25.30 -9.17
N TYR A 653 -45.94 -24.36 -8.61
CA TYR A 653 -44.76 -24.62 -7.77
C TYR A 653 -44.86 -23.78 -6.50
N GLU A 654 -44.75 -24.42 -5.33
CA GLU A 654 -44.83 -23.74 -4.03
C GLU A 654 -46.08 -22.86 -3.83
N GLY A 655 -47.22 -23.28 -4.40
CA GLY A 655 -48.47 -22.52 -4.35
C GLY A 655 -48.56 -21.37 -5.35
N MET A 656 -47.50 -21.11 -6.12
CA MET A 656 -47.42 -20.05 -7.12
C MET A 656 -47.74 -20.58 -8.53
N PRO A 657 -48.50 -19.83 -9.35
CA PRO A 657 -48.90 -20.29 -10.67
C PRO A 657 -47.77 -20.17 -11.68
N THR A 658 -47.54 -21.22 -12.46
CA THR A 658 -46.64 -21.11 -13.60
C THR A 658 -47.29 -20.29 -14.71
N LEU A 659 -46.54 -19.39 -15.33
CA LEU A 659 -47.03 -18.49 -16.37
C LEU A 659 -46.57 -18.91 -17.76
N MET A 660 -47.45 -18.69 -18.73
CA MET A 660 -47.13 -18.73 -20.16
C MET A 660 -47.13 -17.29 -20.67
N ILE A 661 -45.95 -16.80 -21.08
CA ILE A 661 -45.75 -15.42 -21.50
C ILE A 661 -45.38 -15.39 -22.99
N ALA A 662 -46.16 -14.69 -23.81
CA ALA A 662 -45.87 -14.54 -25.24
C ALA A 662 -44.61 -13.70 -25.48
N LYS A 663 -43.95 -13.91 -26.62
CA LYS A 663 -42.78 -13.11 -26.99
C LYS A 663 -43.11 -11.62 -27.09
N ASP A 664 -44.24 -11.25 -27.67
CA ASP A 664 -44.62 -9.86 -27.87
C ASP A 664 -44.82 -9.13 -26.53
N PHE A 665 -45.36 -9.81 -25.51
CA PHE A 665 -45.46 -9.28 -24.15
C PHE A 665 -44.07 -9.08 -23.51
N MET A 666 -43.13 -9.99 -23.77
CA MET A 666 -41.74 -9.81 -23.35
C MET A 666 -41.05 -8.65 -24.08
N GLU A 667 -41.35 -8.42 -25.36
CA GLU A 667 -40.83 -7.29 -26.14
C GLU A 667 -41.40 -5.94 -25.66
N GLU A 668 -42.64 -5.94 -25.13
CA GLU A 668 -43.25 -4.78 -24.50
C GLU A 668 -42.57 -4.42 -23.17
N ILE A 669 -42.31 -5.42 -22.32
CA ILE A 669 -41.67 -5.22 -21.01
C ILE A 669 -40.17 -4.91 -21.14
N PHE A 670 -39.49 -5.55 -22.09
CA PHE A 670 -38.06 -5.41 -22.32
C PHE A 670 -37.78 -4.82 -23.70
N PRO A 671 -38.08 -3.53 -23.91
CA PRO A 671 -37.93 -2.91 -25.22
C PRO A 671 -36.45 -2.82 -25.62
N GLY A 672 -36.15 -3.13 -26.88
CA GLY A 672 -34.82 -2.95 -27.45
C GLY A 672 -34.32 -4.14 -28.27
N ARG A 673 -33.32 -3.87 -29.12
CA ARG A 673 -32.79 -4.87 -30.04
C ARG A 673 -32.05 -5.97 -29.27
N ASN A 674 -32.45 -7.23 -29.49
CA ASN A 674 -31.89 -8.43 -28.85
C ASN A 674 -32.04 -8.51 -27.32
N GLN A 675 -32.87 -7.67 -26.70
CA GLN A 675 -33.08 -7.67 -25.24
C GLN A 675 -33.78 -8.95 -24.81
N VAL A 676 -34.89 -9.31 -25.46
CA VAL A 676 -35.66 -10.51 -25.14
C VAL A 676 -34.82 -11.79 -25.23
N GLU A 677 -33.95 -11.95 -26.22
CA GLU A 677 -33.03 -13.10 -26.31
C GLU A 677 -32.03 -13.15 -25.15
N THR A 678 -31.52 -11.99 -24.72
CA THR A 678 -30.59 -11.87 -23.60
C THR A 678 -31.27 -12.23 -22.27
N ILE A 679 -32.47 -11.69 -22.04
CA ILE A 679 -33.29 -11.96 -20.85
C ILE A 679 -33.73 -13.42 -20.82
N SER A 680 -34.11 -14.00 -21.95
CA SER A 680 -34.47 -15.42 -22.08
C SER A 680 -33.33 -16.33 -21.61
N LYS A 681 -32.09 -15.99 -21.96
CA LYS A 681 -30.91 -16.72 -21.51
C LYS A 681 -30.72 -16.57 -19.99
N ARG A 682 -30.92 -15.35 -19.44
CA ARG A 682 -30.85 -15.13 -17.99
C ARG A 682 -31.89 -15.92 -17.22
N PHE A 683 -33.16 -15.92 -17.66
CA PHE A 683 -34.19 -16.76 -17.04
C PHE A 683 -33.83 -18.25 -17.04
N LYS A 684 -33.17 -18.73 -18.10
CA LYS A 684 -32.67 -20.11 -18.15
C LYS A 684 -31.56 -20.34 -17.13
N ASP A 685 -30.59 -19.43 -17.08
CA ASP A 685 -29.44 -19.52 -16.18
C ASP A 685 -29.85 -19.37 -14.70
N ASP A 686 -30.86 -18.55 -14.42
CA ASP A 686 -31.49 -18.34 -13.10
C ASP A 686 -32.47 -19.47 -12.73
N GLY A 687 -32.68 -20.47 -13.62
CA GLY A 687 -33.52 -21.64 -13.35
C GLY A 687 -35.03 -21.38 -13.36
N LEU A 688 -35.48 -20.25 -13.93
CA LEU A 688 -36.87 -19.82 -13.96
C LEU A 688 -37.71 -20.50 -15.04
N ILE A 689 -37.08 -21.19 -15.99
CA ILE A 689 -37.80 -21.89 -17.07
C ILE A 689 -38.08 -23.34 -16.66
N VAL A 690 -39.34 -23.77 -16.75
CA VAL A 690 -39.79 -25.11 -16.33
C VAL A 690 -39.15 -26.25 -17.14
N ARG A 691 -38.85 -26.05 -18.43
CA ARG A 691 -38.18 -27.04 -19.30
C ARG A 691 -37.02 -26.39 -20.03
N SER A 692 -35.93 -27.12 -20.22
CA SER A 692 -34.65 -26.64 -20.76
C SER A 692 -34.68 -26.13 -22.22
N ASP A 693 -35.80 -26.30 -22.91
CA ASP A 693 -36.07 -25.76 -24.25
C ASP A 693 -37.20 -24.71 -24.18
N PRO A 694 -36.99 -23.48 -24.69
CA PRO A 694 -38.10 -22.58 -24.99
C PRO A 694 -39.05 -23.34 -25.91
N GLY A 695 -40.35 -23.32 -25.60
CA GLY A 695 -41.35 -24.19 -26.23
C GLY A 695 -41.15 -24.27 -27.74
N ARG A 696 -40.60 -25.40 -28.22
CA ARG A 696 -40.37 -25.62 -29.65
C ARG A 696 -41.68 -25.46 -30.40
N HIS A 697 -41.64 -24.53 -31.36
CA HIS A 697 -42.52 -24.39 -32.51
C HIS A 697 -43.45 -25.59 -32.77
N THR A 698 -44.74 -25.43 -32.45
CA THR A 698 -45.75 -26.00 -33.33
C THR A 698 -45.86 -25.04 -34.50
N VAL A 699 -45.54 -25.51 -35.70
CA VAL A 699 -45.56 -24.74 -36.95
C VAL A 699 -46.84 -23.89 -37.02
N GLY A 700 -46.69 -22.57 -37.12
CA GLY A 700 -47.79 -21.61 -37.25
C GLY A 700 -48.28 -20.93 -35.96
N LYS A 701 -47.55 -20.97 -34.83
CA LYS A 701 -47.91 -20.26 -33.59
C LYS A 701 -46.75 -19.49 -32.96
N GLU A 702 -47.05 -18.34 -32.36
CA GLU A 702 -46.12 -17.52 -31.57
C GLU A 702 -45.52 -18.31 -30.39
N PRO A 703 -44.21 -18.17 -30.12
CA PRO A 703 -43.55 -18.86 -29.01
C PRO A 703 -43.92 -18.24 -27.66
N TYR A 704 -44.11 -19.11 -26.65
CA TYR A 704 -44.36 -18.71 -25.26
C TYR A 704 -43.22 -19.17 -24.35
N TYR A 705 -42.87 -18.34 -23.37
CA TYR A 705 -42.02 -18.65 -22.24
C TYR A 705 -42.84 -19.33 -21.14
N HIS A 706 -42.34 -20.45 -20.62
CA HIS A 706 -42.96 -21.18 -19.52
C HIS A 706 -42.19 -20.89 -18.23
N LEU A 707 -42.64 -19.88 -17.49
CA LEU A 707 -41.92 -19.30 -16.36
C LEU A 707 -42.52 -19.69 -15.02
N LYS A 708 -41.62 -20.11 -14.14
CA LYS A 708 -41.84 -20.27 -12.72
C LYS A 708 -41.96 -18.92 -12.01
N THR A 709 -42.72 -18.87 -10.93
CA THR A 709 -43.07 -17.63 -10.22
C THR A 709 -42.90 -17.71 -8.71
N GLU A 710 -42.44 -18.85 -8.16
CA GLU A 710 -42.17 -19.01 -6.73
C GLU A 710 -41.15 -18.00 -6.19
N TRP A 711 -40.23 -17.52 -7.04
CA TRP A 711 -39.25 -16.49 -6.70
C TRP A 711 -39.90 -15.16 -6.30
N LEU A 712 -41.15 -14.88 -6.71
CA LEU A 712 -41.88 -13.68 -6.31
C LEU A 712 -42.17 -13.63 -4.80
N LEU A 713 -42.25 -14.78 -4.14
CA LEU A 713 -42.40 -14.87 -2.68
C LEU A 713 -41.22 -14.21 -1.96
N GLU A 714 -40.00 -14.40 -2.48
CA GLU A 714 -38.78 -13.76 -1.95
C GLU A 714 -38.74 -12.24 -2.20
N HIS A 715 -39.65 -11.72 -3.03
CA HIS A 715 -39.88 -10.29 -3.26
C HIS A 715 -41.17 -9.78 -2.58
N GLN A 716 -41.72 -10.54 -1.62
CA GLN A 716 -42.96 -10.19 -0.91
C GLN A 716 -44.16 -10.01 -1.85
N ILE A 717 -44.24 -10.82 -2.91
CA ILE A 717 -45.34 -10.81 -3.87
C ILE A 717 -46.00 -12.20 -3.85
N GLU A 718 -47.29 -12.23 -3.56
CA GLU A 718 -48.09 -13.45 -3.48
C GLU A 718 -49.12 -13.53 -4.60
N TRP A 719 -49.60 -14.75 -4.85
CA TRP A 719 -50.71 -15.00 -5.77
C TRP A 719 -52.05 -15.01 -5.04
N SER A 720 -52.97 -14.14 -5.47
CA SER A 720 -54.35 -14.16 -5.01
C SER A 720 -55.22 -15.02 -5.93
N GLU A 721 -55.72 -16.15 -5.43
CA GLU A 721 -56.67 -16.99 -6.19
C GLU A 721 -58.03 -16.31 -6.38
N ASP A 722 -58.46 -15.47 -5.43
CA ASP A 722 -59.77 -14.79 -5.48
C ASP A 722 -59.81 -13.70 -6.56
N TRP A 723 -58.72 -12.94 -6.67
CA TRP A 723 -58.59 -11.86 -7.67
C TRP A 723 -57.91 -12.32 -8.96
N GLU A 724 -57.35 -13.54 -8.96
CA GLU A 724 -56.52 -14.10 -10.02
C GLU A 724 -55.41 -13.14 -10.47
N ARG A 725 -54.65 -12.58 -9.54
CA ARG A 725 -53.54 -11.64 -9.82
C ARG A 725 -52.43 -11.74 -8.77
N PHE A 726 -51.28 -11.15 -9.08
CA PHE A 726 -50.20 -10.97 -8.10
C PHE A 726 -50.43 -9.72 -7.27
N GLU A 727 -50.16 -9.80 -5.97
CA GLU A 727 -50.33 -8.72 -5.01
C GLU A 727 -49.08 -8.60 -4.14
N ALA A 728 -48.64 -7.37 -3.89
CA ALA A 728 -47.60 -7.11 -2.91
C ALA A 728 -48.17 -7.36 -1.51
N VAL A 729 -47.40 -8.06 -0.66
CA VAL A 729 -47.77 -8.32 0.72
C VAL A 729 -47.49 -7.04 1.52
N GLU A 730 -48.54 -6.34 1.94
CA GLU A 730 -48.41 -5.32 2.98
C GLU A 730 -48.11 -6.06 4.30
N LEU A 731 -46.84 -6.03 4.72
CA LEU A 731 -46.50 -6.42 6.08
C LEU A 731 -47.19 -5.45 7.04
N PRO A 732 -47.92 -5.94 8.07
CA PRO A 732 -48.47 -5.04 9.09
C PRO A 732 -47.32 -4.26 9.73
N ASP A 733 -47.47 -2.94 9.82
CA ASP A 733 -46.51 -2.03 10.46
C ASP A 733 -45.98 -2.64 11.76
N MET A 734 -44.69 -2.99 11.80
CA MET A 734 -43.98 -3.40 13.03
C MET A 734 -43.39 -2.20 13.74
#